data_AF-T1ITY8-F1
#
_entry.id   AF-T1ITY8-F1
#
_cell.length_a   1.000
_cell.length_b   1.000
_cell.length_c   1.000
_cell.angle_alpha   90.00
_cell.angle_beta   90.00
_cell.angle_gamma   90.00
#
_symmetry.space_group_name_H-M   'P 1'
#
loop_
_entity.id
_entity.type
_entity.pdbx_description
1 polymer ?
#
loop_
_entity_poly.entity_id
_entity_poly.type
_entity_poly.pdbx_seq_one_letter_code
_entity_poly.pdbx_strand_id
1 'polypeptide(L)'
;MNQFKPIFLDRVQPDSPMKTYRRVVNSQKCIRAGGKHNDLDDVGHDGSHHTFFEMLGNWSFSDYFKKDACRMAWDLLTQHFGLPKERLYVTYFAGDVANGLEADLECRDVWLNLGVPEERVLPFGSKDNLWDMGKTGPCGPCTEIHFDHVGSRHCPHLVNIGNPEVVEVWNLVFIQYDRLKDGSLKKLPNVHVDTGMGLERLAAILQGSKSNYDTDLFRPLFSAIHQHSSVQPYQGLMGSADIGGVDCAYRVVADHARMFSVSISDGVLPDEYDAGHCLRRIIRRAALAAKTKLGAPAGMLAHLVDPVVESLGDAYPVLNQNISTIKSVVIEEENRFLHQFYASEDRFEHTISNLQSKVFPGEEMFKLCCLGFPEEFLLNSIRSRGLIADIESFNKIKVAVQEKDELARSSILIQKEIEEKKFLNQTSYNLLQKLGINVTDDSHKYTFPKTKTIDSKVVKIFQNGNFIEKLSVNDSGCLILNQTNFYSEAGGQSCDKGRISSDGFVFEVEDVKLYNGYVQHYGKVSRGSIKLNSAVPVTLQIDERRRNACARSHTATHLLADTFNLLNPDLKPSSFRSKPDHISLNITSNKKLSKKQIQEVENLVNKAIKENAIVETKIVRKTDAALISNLLTIPEVNYPDPMRIIAIESPSLRSVEACCGTHVKNLGEIGPIVIIGQKTMSQMSRKVSAVSGDLTPEVLKRGENLLNRLMELRMEIKSCPGSTDDQTVADTVNRVQKGIRDIRTEVRDNFIPYFVRLKLEVDTEKLKDRISFLLEKRENDLKNDLTSEVHTVMIHFLLLQCISRRMSYRSLFMERQKRWQHSRKNPLRARAPEFKDATDQNFWMILAVIMAIPVMIITKETITNLTMAMPESDPEAIFKIEEKEEKPLKKGAKKPVKDDEKPEKGGEKPAKDDAKAAKTDKKPEKNDKKPDKK
;
A
#
# COMPACT_ATOMS: atom_id res chain seq x y z
N MET A 1 25.08 -14.36 0.25
CA MET A 1 24.69 -14.40 1.67
C MET A 1 23.21 -14.76 1.97
N ASN A 2 22.25 -13.82 1.97
CA ASN A 2 20.95 -13.91 2.68
C ASN A 2 20.20 -15.26 2.59
N GLN A 3 20.00 -15.79 1.38
CA GLN A 3 19.27 -17.04 1.14
C GLN A 3 19.90 -18.29 1.80
N PHE A 4 21.18 -18.21 2.16
CA PHE A 4 21.93 -19.28 2.81
C PHE A 4 22.05 -19.13 4.34
N LYS A 5 21.37 -18.14 4.94
CA LYS A 5 21.29 -17.97 6.41
C LYS A 5 20.94 -19.27 7.16
N PRO A 6 20.01 -20.14 6.69
CA PRO A 6 19.74 -21.42 7.34
C PRO A 6 20.94 -22.37 7.35
N ILE A 7 21.82 -22.32 6.34
CA ILE A 7 23.02 -23.16 6.26
C ILE A 7 24.06 -22.66 7.27
N PHE A 8 24.37 -21.36 7.27
CA PHE A 8 25.35 -20.77 8.19
C PHE A 8 24.99 -20.95 9.67
N LEU A 9 23.71 -21.05 9.99
CA LEU A 9 23.20 -21.17 11.36
C LEU A 9 22.85 -22.60 11.79
N ASP A 10 23.07 -23.61 10.92
CA ASP A 10 22.67 -25.01 11.11
C ASP A 10 21.16 -25.17 11.42
N ARG A 11 20.32 -24.50 10.62
CA ARG A 11 18.84 -24.47 10.72
C ARG A 11 18.16 -24.89 9.41
N VAL A 12 18.87 -25.59 8.53
CA VAL A 12 18.32 -26.12 7.27
C VAL A 12 17.30 -27.21 7.59
N GLN A 13 16.11 -27.14 6.98
CA GLN A 13 15.10 -28.19 7.13
C GLN A 13 15.62 -29.53 6.56
N PRO A 14 15.33 -30.69 7.18
CA PRO A 14 15.92 -31.97 6.77
C PRO A 14 15.67 -32.39 5.31
N ASP A 15 14.56 -31.93 4.73
CA ASP A 15 14.08 -32.16 3.36
C ASP A 15 14.53 -31.09 2.34
N SER A 16 15.15 -30.00 2.80
CA SER A 16 15.57 -28.91 1.91
C SER A 16 16.81 -29.31 1.09
N PRO A 17 16.84 -29.02 -0.22
CA PRO A 17 18.02 -29.29 -1.07
C PRO A 17 19.27 -28.55 -0.57
N MET A 18 19.11 -27.44 0.15
CA MET A 18 20.22 -26.69 0.77
C MET A 18 21.12 -27.56 1.66
N LYS A 19 20.61 -28.67 2.21
CA LYS A 19 21.38 -29.58 3.08
C LYS A 19 22.49 -30.34 2.34
N THR A 20 22.36 -30.50 1.02
CA THR A 20 23.38 -31.14 0.18
C THR A 20 24.45 -30.16 -0.32
N TYR A 21 24.22 -28.85 -0.19
CA TYR A 21 25.13 -27.84 -0.72
C TYR A 21 26.48 -27.86 0.04
N ARG A 22 27.56 -27.66 -0.72
CA ARG A 22 28.95 -27.57 -0.21
C ARG A 22 29.67 -26.38 -0.81
N ARG A 23 29.56 -26.22 -2.13
CA ARG A 23 30.00 -25.06 -2.90
C ARG A 23 28.83 -24.56 -3.75
N VAL A 24 28.62 -23.25 -3.82
CA VAL A 24 27.60 -22.63 -4.68
C VAL A 24 28.18 -21.35 -5.28
N VAL A 25 27.76 -20.99 -6.50
CA VAL A 25 28.05 -19.71 -7.15
C VAL A 25 26.75 -19.12 -7.70
N ASN A 26 26.64 -17.79 -7.80
CA ASN A 26 25.45 -17.12 -8.36
C ASN A 26 25.76 -15.67 -8.80
N SER A 27 24.99 -15.13 -9.75
CA SER A 27 24.74 -13.68 -9.83
C SER A 27 23.47 -13.37 -9.06
N GLN A 28 23.60 -12.74 -7.89
CA GLN A 28 22.48 -12.47 -7.02
C GLN A 28 21.94 -11.04 -7.25
N LYS A 29 20.69 -10.96 -7.72
CA LYS A 29 19.90 -9.73 -7.69
C LYS A 29 19.86 -9.18 -6.26
N CYS A 30 20.40 -7.99 -6.04
CA CYS A 30 20.48 -7.32 -4.74
C CYS A 30 19.81 -5.95 -4.79
N ILE A 31 19.05 -5.62 -3.74
CA ILE A 31 18.40 -4.31 -3.57
C ILE A 31 18.86 -3.69 -2.25
N ARG A 32 19.29 -2.42 -2.29
CA ARG A 32 19.72 -1.63 -1.12
C ARG A 32 19.03 -0.28 -1.09
N ALA A 33 17.78 -0.28 -0.63
CA ALA A 33 16.96 0.92 -0.49
C ALA A 33 16.23 1.00 0.87
N GLY A 34 16.83 0.39 1.90
CA GLY A 34 16.39 0.47 3.30
C GLY A 34 17.19 -0.47 4.22
N GLY A 35 17.06 -0.28 5.54
CA GLY A 35 17.73 -1.12 6.55
C GLY A 35 19.14 -0.61 6.92
N LYS A 36 20.03 -1.52 7.34
CA LYS A 36 21.43 -1.20 7.74
C LYS A 36 22.30 -0.76 6.55
N HIS A 37 22.08 -1.38 5.39
CA HIS A 37 22.80 -1.11 4.15
C HIS A 37 21.81 -0.48 3.17
N ASN A 38 21.78 0.86 3.15
CA ASN A 38 20.81 1.66 2.41
C ASN A 38 21.57 2.71 1.60
N ASP A 39 21.66 2.48 0.30
CA ASP A 39 22.48 3.28 -0.61
C ASP A 39 21.59 4.29 -1.37
N LEU A 40 20.29 4.37 -1.00
CA LEU A 40 19.26 5.17 -1.67
C LEU A 40 19.62 6.65 -1.77
N ASP A 41 20.15 7.24 -0.71
CA ASP A 41 20.40 8.67 -0.67
C ASP A 41 21.68 9.05 -1.45
N ASP A 42 22.62 8.11 -1.61
CA ASP A 42 23.85 8.27 -2.41
C ASP A 42 23.63 8.10 -3.92
N VAL A 43 22.62 7.31 -4.33
CA VAL A 43 22.31 7.03 -5.75
C VAL A 43 22.12 8.31 -6.56
N GLY A 44 22.94 8.45 -7.60
CA GLY A 44 22.99 9.58 -8.52
C GLY A 44 23.93 10.72 -8.10
N HIS A 45 24.30 10.79 -6.82
CA HIS A 45 25.26 11.77 -6.31
C HIS A 45 26.72 11.34 -6.52
N ASP A 46 26.98 10.03 -6.60
CA ASP A 46 28.27 9.47 -7.04
C ASP A 46 28.13 8.47 -8.22
N GLY A 47 29.28 7.94 -8.66
CA GLY A 47 29.40 7.04 -9.80
C GLY A 47 29.34 5.54 -9.49
N SER A 48 29.05 5.12 -8.25
CA SER A 48 29.36 3.78 -7.74
C SER A 48 28.26 3.10 -6.89
N HIS A 49 27.32 3.87 -6.33
CA HIS A 49 26.18 3.35 -5.55
C HIS A 49 24.93 3.15 -6.41
N HIS A 50 24.15 2.12 -6.07
CA HIS A 50 22.97 1.66 -6.79
C HIS A 50 21.87 1.17 -5.85
N THR A 51 20.60 1.39 -6.19
CA THR A 51 19.48 0.79 -5.43
C THR A 51 19.24 -0.65 -5.84
N PHE A 52 19.62 -1.03 -7.07
CA PHE A 52 19.70 -2.40 -7.56
C PHE A 52 21.04 -2.66 -8.23
N PHE A 53 21.70 -3.75 -7.84
CA PHE A 53 22.94 -4.22 -8.46
C PHE A 53 23.00 -5.74 -8.43
N GLU A 54 23.90 -6.31 -9.23
CA GLU A 54 24.16 -7.75 -9.23
C GLU A 54 25.39 -8.08 -8.38
N MET A 55 25.18 -8.88 -7.33
CA MET A 55 26.25 -9.40 -6.49
C MET A 55 26.68 -10.77 -7.00
N LEU A 56 27.80 -10.80 -7.73
CA LEU A 56 28.51 -12.01 -8.07
C LEU A 56 29.09 -12.61 -6.78
N GLY A 57 28.76 -13.86 -6.46
CA GLY A 57 29.19 -14.48 -5.21
C GLY A 57 29.48 -15.96 -5.34
N ASN A 58 30.42 -16.41 -4.51
CA ASN A 58 30.72 -17.83 -4.28
C ASN A 58 30.64 -18.13 -2.78
N TRP A 59 30.11 -19.30 -2.46
CA TRP A 59 29.84 -19.75 -1.09
C TRP A 59 30.54 -21.07 -0.81
N SER A 60 31.08 -21.18 0.40
CA SER A 60 31.62 -22.43 0.94
C SER A 60 30.91 -22.79 2.23
N PHE A 61 30.29 -23.97 2.26
CA PHE A 61 29.62 -24.50 3.43
C PHE A 61 30.50 -25.57 4.07
N SER A 62 31.52 -25.11 4.80
CA SER A 62 32.45 -25.94 5.58
C SER A 62 33.34 -26.86 4.73
N ASP A 63 33.65 -26.44 3.50
CA ASP A 63 34.41 -27.22 2.52
C ASP A 63 35.79 -26.61 2.23
N TYR A 64 35.87 -25.29 2.11
CA TYR A 64 37.11 -24.51 2.00
C TYR A 64 36.99 -23.20 2.79
N PHE A 65 38.12 -22.56 3.09
CA PHE A 65 38.18 -21.32 3.89
C PHE A 65 39.18 -20.33 3.27
N LYS A 66 39.79 -19.44 4.09
CA LYS A 66 40.59 -18.28 3.67
C LYS A 66 41.56 -18.54 2.53
N LYS A 67 42.46 -19.52 2.66
CA LYS A 67 43.53 -19.82 1.68
C LYS A 67 43.00 -20.01 0.26
N ASP A 68 41.98 -20.86 0.09
CA ASP A 68 41.42 -21.11 -1.23
C ASP A 68 40.49 -20.00 -1.70
N ALA A 69 39.78 -19.32 -0.79
CA ALA A 69 38.95 -18.18 -1.13
C ALA A 69 39.78 -17.02 -1.72
N CYS A 70 40.85 -16.60 -1.02
CA CYS A 70 41.75 -15.55 -1.50
C CYS A 70 42.45 -15.95 -2.80
N ARG A 71 42.92 -17.22 -2.90
CA ARG A 71 43.55 -17.75 -4.12
C ARG A 71 42.61 -17.69 -5.33
N MET A 72 41.38 -18.21 -5.20
CA MET A 72 40.40 -18.19 -6.30
C MET A 72 40.02 -16.77 -6.72
N ALA A 73 39.88 -15.84 -5.76
CA ALA A 73 39.61 -14.44 -6.08
C ALA A 73 40.78 -13.78 -6.82
N TRP A 74 42.01 -13.99 -6.36
CA TRP A 74 43.23 -13.46 -6.99
C TRP A 74 43.48 -14.03 -8.39
N ASP A 75 43.27 -15.34 -8.56
CA ASP A 75 43.40 -16.03 -9.84
C ASP A 75 42.33 -15.51 -10.84
N LEU A 76 41.07 -15.35 -10.39
CA LEU A 76 40.01 -14.81 -11.25
C LEU A 76 40.30 -13.37 -11.70
N LEU A 77 40.62 -12.47 -10.76
CA LEU A 77 40.88 -11.07 -11.09
C LEU A 77 42.14 -10.90 -11.96
N THR A 78 43.23 -11.61 -11.67
CA THR A 78 44.54 -11.34 -12.28
C THR A 78 44.90 -12.23 -13.47
N GLN A 79 44.42 -13.48 -13.51
CA GLN A 79 44.73 -14.44 -14.59
C GLN A 79 43.60 -14.54 -15.61
N HIS A 80 42.34 -14.53 -15.17
CA HIS A 80 41.18 -14.70 -16.06
C HIS A 80 40.63 -13.36 -16.57
N PHE A 81 40.50 -12.36 -15.70
CA PHE A 81 40.10 -11.00 -16.08
C PHE A 81 41.26 -10.08 -16.44
N GLY A 82 42.51 -10.49 -16.17
CA GLY A 82 43.71 -9.77 -16.58
C GLY A 82 43.95 -8.44 -15.87
N LEU A 83 43.37 -8.22 -14.69
CA LEU A 83 43.58 -6.97 -13.93
C LEU A 83 45.05 -6.86 -13.47
N PRO A 84 45.72 -5.71 -13.66
CA PRO A 84 47.12 -5.54 -13.27
C PRO A 84 47.30 -5.64 -11.75
N LYS A 85 48.21 -6.52 -11.31
CA LYS A 85 48.44 -6.83 -9.89
C LYS A 85 48.89 -5.60 -9.09
N GLU A 86 49.65 -4.72 -9.72
CA GLU A 86 50.16 -3.45 -9.17
C GLU A 86 49.09 -2.35 -9.02
N ARG A 87 47.86 -2.59 -9.48
CA ARG A 87 46.70 -1.72 -9.22
C ARG A 87 45.81 -2.23 -8.09
N LEU A 88 46.06 -3.44 -7.59
CA LEU A 88 45.27 -4.03 -6.51
C LEU A 88 45.87 -3.72 -5.14
N TYR A 89 44.99 -3.58 -4.15
CA TYR A 89 45.27 -3.56 -2.72
C TYR A 89 44.34 -4.57 -2.06
N VAL A 90 44.76 -5.16 -0.94
CA VAL A 90 43.94 -6.10 -0.16
C VAL A 90 43.94 -5.71 1.31
N THR A 91 42.83 -5.94 2.00
CA THR A 91 42.67 -5.58 3.42
C THR A 91 42.62 -6.80 4.33
N TYR A 92 42.88 -6.64 5.63
CA TYR A 92 42.63 -7.70 6.62
C TYR A 92 42.19 -7.12 7.96
N PHE A 93 41.39 -7.91 8.68
CA PHE A 93 40.87 -7.51 9.98
C PHE A 93 41.99 -7.34 11.02
N ALA A 94 42.15 -6.12 11.52
CA ALA A 94 43.18 -5.72 12.48
C ALA A 94 42.87 -6.12 13.93
N GLY A 95 41.71 -6.74 14.19
CA GLY A 95 41.23 -7.06 15.53
C GLY A 95 40.29 -6.00 16.11
N ASP A 96 39.65 -6.36 17.22
CA ASP A 96 38.76 -5.50 18.00
C ASP A 96 38.82 -5.88 19.48
N VAL A 97 39.68 -5.17 20.21
CA VAL A 97 39.90 -5.39 21.65
C VAL A 97 38.62 -5.17 22.46
N ALA A 98 37.73 -4.27 22.03
CA ALA A 98 36.49 -3.97 22.76
C ALA A 98 35.48 -5.13 22.66
N ASN A 99 35.49 -5.87 21.56
CA ASN A 99 34.68 -7.08 21.35
C ASN A 99 35.44 -8.39 21.65
N GLY A 100 36.69 -8.33 22.14
CA GLY A 100 37.51 -9.51 22.43
C GLY A 100 37.93 -10.30 21.19
N LEU A 101 38.07 -9.64 20.04
CA LEU A 101 38.46 -10.26 18.77
C LEU A 101 39.93 -9.99 18.44
N GLU A 102 40.66 -11.04 18.10
CA GLU A 102 42.05 -10.96 17.64
C GLU A 102 42.15 -10.55 16.15
N ALA A 103 43.33 -10.10 15.73
CA ALA A 103 43.62 -9.76 14.34
C ALA A 103 43.67 -11.03 13.45
N ASP A 104 43.16 -10.94 12.22
CA ASP A 104 43.19 -12.02 11.24
C ASP A 104 44.54 -12.09 10.51
N LEU A 105 45.59 -12.44 11.27
CA LEU A 105 46.95 -12.60 10.74
C LEU A 105 47.04 -13.78 9.75
N GLU A 106 46.18 -14.78 9.87
CA GLU A 106 46.06 -15.88 8.89
C GLU A 106 45.69 -15.33 7.50
N CYS A 107 44.73 -14.40 7.42
CA CYS A 107 44.36 -13.76 6.17
C CYS A 107 45.50 -12.92 5.58
N ARG A 108 46.18 -12.10 6.41
CA ARG A 108 47.38 -11.35 6.01
C ARG A 108 48.43 -12.27 5.40
N ASP A 109 48.76 -13.35 6.08
CA ASP A 109 49.81 -14.28 5.66
C ASP A 109 49.41 -15.05 4.39
N VAL A 110 48.12 -15.36 4.19
CA VAL A 110 47.61 -15.90 2.92
C VAL A 110 47.87 -14.94 1.76
N TRP A 111 47.63 -13.63 1.92
CA TRP A 111 47.88 -12.64 0.85
C TRP A 111 49.37 -12.46 0.52
N LEU A 112 50.23 -12.41 1.54
CA LEU A 112 51.68 -12.36 1.36
C LEU A 112 52.19 -13.60 0.60
N ASN A 113 51.69 -14.79 0.95
CA ASN A 113 52.02 -16.05 0.27
C ASN A 113 51.49 -16.14 -1.18
N LEU A 114 50.46 -15.37 -1.55
CA LEU A 114 49.99 -15.22 -2.94
C LEU A 114 50.82 -14.20 -3.75
N GLY A 115 51.83 -13.59 -3.13
CA GLY A 115 52.73 -12.63 -3.76
C GLY A 115 52.21 -11.19 -3.79
N VAL A 116 51.26 -10.83 -2.92
CA VAL A 116 50.88 -9.43 -2.72
C VAL A 116 51.97 -8.73 -1.90
N PRO A 117 52.51 -7.57 -2.34
CA PRO A 117 53.50 -6.81 -1.57
C PRO A 117 52.96 -6.35 -0.20
N GLU A 118 53.81 -6.34 0.83
CA GLU A 118 53.41 -6.02 2.20
C GLU A 118 52.78 -4.62 2.33
N GLU A 119 53.29 -3.64 1.58
CA GLU A 119 52.76 -2.28 1.51
C GLU A 119 51.38 -2.16 0.83
N ARG A 120 50.80 -3.29 0.41
CA ARG A 120 49.46 -3.42 -0.19
C ARG A 120 48.53 -4.37 0.59
N VAL A 121 48.99 -4.94 1.70
CA VAL A 121 48.19 -5.78 2.62
C VAL A 121 47.85 -4.97 3.87
N LEU A 122 46.68 -4.30 3.87
CA LEU A 122 46.38 -3.20 4.77
C LEU A 122 45.46 -3.60 5.95
N PRO A 123 45.80 -3.24 7.21
CA PRO A 123 44.96 -3.54 8.37
C PRO A 123 43.78 -2.57 8.52
N PHE A 124 42.56 -3.07 8.71
CA PHE A 124 41.39 -2.26 9.09
C PHE A 124 40.58 -2.89 10.25
N GLY A 125 39.95 -2.04 11.05
CA GLY A 125 39.15 -2.47 12.22
C GLY A 125 37.72 -2.90 11.87
N SER A 126 36.88 -3.10 12.90
CA SER A 126 35.51 -3.62 12.78
C SER A 126 34.55 -2.83 11.90
N LYS A 127 34.86 -1.56 11.59
CA LYS A 127 34.02 -0.75 10.69
C LYS A 127 34.03 -1.31 9.25
N ASP A 128 35.19 -1.78 8.81
CA ASP A 128 35.44 -2.12 7.41
C ASP A 128 35.74 -3.63 7.25
N ASN A 129 36.41 -4.28 8.21
CA ASN A 129 36.81 -5.70 8.10
C ASN A 129 36.15 -6.65 9.13
N LEU A 130 35.04 -6.23 9.77
CA LEU A 130 34.14 -7.15 10.49
C LEU A 130 32.73 -7.05 9.88
N TRP A 131 32.36 -8.06 9.10
CA TRP A 131 31.11 -8.02 8.35
C TRP A 131 29.95 -8.70 9.10
N ASP A 132 28.83 -7.99 9.21
CA ASP A 132 27.59 -8.47 9.83
C ASP A 132 26.40 -8.29 8.89
N MET A 133 25.59 -9.36 8.74
CA MET A 133 24.30 -9.38 8.02
C MET A 133 23.35 -8.23 8.39
N GLY A 134 23.37 -7.78 9.64
CA GLY A 134 22.39 -6.85 10.20
C GLY A 134 22.68 -6.59 11.67
N LYS A 135 21.63 -6.32 12.47
CA LYS A 135 21.77 -6.22 13.93
C LYS A 135 22.03 -7.57 14.62
N THR A 136 21.60 -8.68 13.99
CA THR A 136 21.81 -10.06 14.46
C THR A 136 21.96 -11.02 13.29
N GLY A 137 22.60 -12.17 13.52
CA GLY A 137 22.81 -13.22 12.53
C GLY A 137 24.29 -13.55 12.24
N PRO A 138 24.57 -14.39 11.24
CA PRO A 138 25.91 -14.84 10.93
C PRO A 138 26.80 -13.68 10.47
N CYS A 139 28.05 -13.72 10.92
CA CYS A 139 29.06 -12.67 10.78
C CYS A 139 30.48 -13.25 10.88
N GLY A 140 31.48 -12.43 10.55
CA GLY A 140 32.88 -12.82 10.64
C GLY A 140 33.83 -11.72 10.16
N PRO A 141 35.15 -11.87 10.41
CA PRO A 141 36.14 -11.00 9.79
C PRO A 141 36.09 -11.17 8.26
N CYS A 142 36.51 -10.15 7.53
CA CYS A 142 36.59 -10.21 6.08
C CYS A 142 37.87 -9.58 5.55
N THR A 143 38.09 -9.80 4.26
CA THR A 143 39.13 -9.17 3.45
C THR A 143 38.48 -8.59 2.21
N GLU A 144 38.88 -7.38 1.85
CA GLU A 144 38.40 -6.69 0.66
C GLU A 144 39.54 -6.55 -0.34
N ILE A 145 39.18 -6.50 -1.63
CA ILE A 145 40.10 -6.27 -2.73
C ILE A 145 39.70 -4.95 -3.40
N HIS A 146 40.62 -3.99 -3.43
CA HIS A 146 40.42 -2.66 -4.02
C HIS A 146 41.24 -2.48 -5.29
N PHE A 147 40.73 -1.68 -6.22
CA PHE A 147 41.39 -1.37 -7.50
C PHE A 147 41.61 0.13 -7.69
N ASP A 148 42.83 0.52 -8.03
CA ASP A 148 43.19 1.89 -8.40
C ASP A 148 42.97 2.14 -9.91
N HIS A 149 41.95 2.95 -10.23
CA HIS A 149 41.62 3.36 -11.59
C HIS A 149 42.73 4.21 -12.23
N VAL A 150 43.51 4.97 -11.45
CA VAL A 150 44.61 5.78 -11.98
C VAL A 150 45.84 4.91 -12.23
N GLY A 151 46.27 4.17 -11.20
CA GLY A 151 47.44 3.30 -11.24
C GLY A 151 48.77 4.06 -11.33
N SER A 152 49.86 3.30 -11.52
CA SER A 152 51.24 3.84 -11.57
C SER A 152 51.62 4.69 -10.35
N ARG A 153 50.98 4.46 -9.20
CA ARG A 153 51.16 5.17 -7.93
C ARG A 153 51.00 4.21 -6.74
N HIS A 154 51.44 4.67 -5.56
CA HIS A 154 51.19 4.00 -4.28
C HIS A 154 50.28 4.89 -3.43
N CYS A 155 49.08 4.41 -3.14
CA CYS A 155 48.00 5.20 -2.54
C CYS A 155 47.17 4.41 -1.48
N PRO A 156 47.80 3.69 -0.53
CA PRO A 156 47.08 2.92 0.49
C PRO A 156 46.17 3.80 1.38
N HIS A 157 46.50 5.08 1.52
CA HIS A 157 45.69 6.07 2.24
C HIS A 157 44.35 6.41 1.55
N LEU A 158 44.09 5.91 0.33
CA LEU A 158 42.81 6.05 -0.37
C LEU A 158 41.89 4.82 -0.20
N VAL A 159 42.39 3.73 0.39
CA VAL A 159 41.60 2.51 0.66
C VAL A 159 40.62 2.78 1.81
N ASN A 160 39.37 2.35 1.66
CA ASN A 160 38.28 2.49 2.65
C ASN A 160 37.94 3.92 3.13
N ILE A 161 38.34 4.96 2.39
CA ILE A 161 37.89 6.35 2.62
C ILE A 161 36.78 6.82 1.66
N GLY A 162 36.27 5.95 0.79
CA GLY A 162 35.21 6.29 -0.18
C GLY A 162 35.68 7.14 -1.36
N ASN A 163 36.95 7.04 -1.76
CA ASN A 163 37.49 7.80 -2.90
C ASN A 163 37.14 7.09 -4.24
N PRO A 164 36.55 7.79 -5.23
CA PRO A 164 36.13 7.16 -6.50
C PRO A 164 37.29 6.70 -7.39
N GLU A 165 38.54 7.05 -7.08
CA GLU A 165 39.70 6.56 -7.81
C GLU A 165 40.22 5.19 -7.30
N VAL A 166 39.86 4.79 -6.07
CA VAL A 166 40.28 3.52 -5.45
C VAL A 166 39.04 2.84 -4.87
N VAL A 167 38.44 1.95 -5.66
CA VAL A 167 37.15 1.34 -5.35
C VAL A 167 37.29 -0.09 -4.83
N GLU A 168 36.44 -0.47 -3.88
CA GLU A 168 36.26 -1.85 -3.44
C GLU A 168 35.58 -2.66 -4.55
N VAL A 169 36.22 -3.74 -5.01
CA VAL A 169 35.74 -4.61 -6.08
C VAL A 169 35.06 -5.86 -5.51
N TRP A 170 35.66 -6.46 -4.49
CA TRP A 170 35.24 -7.75 -3.94
C TRP A 170 35.47 -7.82 -2.43
N ASN A 171 34.45 -8.22 -1.68
CA ASN A 171 34.53 -8.56 -0.26
C ASN A 171 34.45 -10.09 -0.06
N LEU A 172 35.35 -10.65 0.74
CA LEU A 172 35.41 -12.07 1.10
C LEU A 172 35.22 -12.21 2.61
N VAL A 173 34.04 -12.66 3.04
CA VAL A 173 33.66 -12.78 4.45
C VAL A 173 33.90 -14.21 4.96
N PHE A 174 34.58 -14.31 6.10
CA PHE A 174 34.91 -15.56 6.77
C PHE A 174 33.94 -15.81 7.93
N ILE A 175 32.72 -16.22 7.58
CA ILE A 175 31.61 -16.44 8.51
C ILE A 175 31.97 -17.51 9.54
N GLN A 176 32.05 -17.10 10.81
CA GLN A 176 32.45 -17.95 11.94
C GLN A 176 31.77 -17.59 13.27
N TYR A 177 30.95 -16.54 13.31
CA TYR A 177 30.18 -16.08 14.48
C TYR A 177 28.69 -15.89 14.13
N ASP A 178 27.81 -15.94 15.14
CA ASP A 178 26.41 -15.51 15.11
C ASP A 178 26.24 -14.37 16.13
N ARG A 179 25.88 -13.17 15.67
CA ARG A 179 25.65 -12.01 16.52
C ARG A 179 24.26 -12.08 17.16
N LEU A 180 24.22 -12.08 18.48
CA LEU A 180 22.99 -12.18 19.28
C LEU A 180 22.33 -10.80 19.48
N LYS A 181 21.08 -10.79 19.98
CA LYS A 181 20.29 -9.56 20.19
C LYS A 181 20.95 -8.54 21.14
N ASP A 182 21.78 -9.01 22.06
CA ASP A 182 22.56 -8.20 23.01
C ASP A 182 23.88 -7.66 22.40
N GLY A 183 24.16 -7.95 21.13
CA GLY A 183 25.38 -7.57 20.42
C GLY A 183 26.53 -8.57 20.56
N SER A 184 26.44 -9.54 21.48
CA SER A 184 27.49 -10.53 21.73
C SER A 184 27.70 -11.48 20.55
N LEU A 185 28.92 -12.00 20.42
CA LEU A 185 29.32 -12.89 19.32
C LEU A 185 29.43 -14.33 19.82
N LYS A 186 28.60 -15.22 19.27
CA LYS A 186 28.64 -16.66 19.54
C LYS A 186 29.38 -17.37 18.42
N LYS A 187 30.43 -18.13 18.74
CA LYS A 187 31.14 -18.96 17.74
C LYS A 187 30.23 -20.01 17.11
N LEU A 188 30.27 -20.12 15.79
CA LEU A 188 29.54 -21.13 15.02
C LEU A 188 30.23 -22.51 15.15
N PRO A 189 29.48 -23.63 15.01
CA PRO A 189 30.05 -24.97 15.08
C PRO A 189 30.94 -25.29 13.86
N ASN A 190 30.69 -24.64 12.73
CA ASN A 190 31.47 -24.74 11.50
C ASN A 190 31.83 -23.35 10.98
N VAL A 191 32.82 -23.28 10.09
CA VAL A 191 33.20 -22.05 9.37
C VAL A 191 32.74 -22.08 7.92
N HIS A 192 32.47 -20.92 7.35
CA HIS A 192 31.94 -20.77 6.01
C HIS A 192 32.59 -19.58 5.27
N VAL A 193 32.47 -19.57 3.94
CA VAL A 193 32.88 -18.43 3.11
C VAL A 193 31.65 -17.86 2.43
N ASP A 194 31.53 -16.53 2.44
CA ASP A 194 30.53 -15.73 1.74
C ASP A 194 31.26 -14.60 1.01
N THR A 195 31.24 -14.60 -0.32
CA THR A 195 31.86 -13.52 -1.10
C THR A 195 30.81 -12.69 -1.83
N GLY A 196 31.15 -11.43 -2.12
CA GLY A 196 30.33 -10.52 -2.92
C GLY A 196 31.19 -9.54 -3.72
N MET A 197 31.08 -9.62 -5.05
CA MET A 197 31.67 -8.71 -6.02
C MET A 197 30.54 -8.01 -6.79
N GLY A 198 30.60 -6.69 -6.91
CA GLY A 198 29.59 -5.93 -7.65
C GLY A 198 29.83 -6.03 -9.16
N LEU A 199 28.88 -6.59 -9.92
CA LEU A 199 28.97 -6.70 -11.39
C LEU A 199 29.20 -5.33 -12.04
N GLU A 200 28.46 -4.31 -11.60
CA GLU A 200 28.54 -2.94 -12.10
C GLU A 200 29.93 -2.31 -11.91
N ARG A 201 30.55 -2.53 -10.74
CA ARG A 201 31.92 -2.06 -10.46
C ARG A 201 32.96 -2.81 -11.28
N LEU A 202 32.82 -4.13 -11.40
CA LEU A 202 33.69 -4.96 -12.24
C LEU A 202 33.60 -4.55 -13.72
N ALA A 203 32.39 -4.33 -14.24
CA ALA A 203 32.15 -3.87 -15.60
C ALA A 203 32.79 -2.50 -15.86
N ALA A 204 32.69 -1.56 -14.92
CA ALA A 204 33.36 -0.26 -15.01
C ALA A 204 34.88 -0.41 -15.12
N ILE A 205 35.49 -1.24 -14.27
CA ILE A 205 36.94 -1.51 -14.28
C ILE A 205 37.38 -2.13 -15.61
N LEU A 206 36.67 -3.16 -16.08
CA LEU A 206 37.01 -3.86 -17.34
C LEU A 206 36.83 -2.98 -18.58
N GLN A 207 35.91 -2.02 -18.54
CA GLN A 207 35.70 -1.03 -19.61
C GLN A 207 36.61 0.21 -19.48
N GLY A 208 37.46 0.29 -18.45
CA GLY A 208 38.33 1.44 -18.19
C GLY A 208 37.58 2.69 -17.72
N SER A 209 36.32 2.55 -17.29
CA SER A 209 35.50 3.63 -16.75
C SER A 209 35.85 3.94 -15.29
N LYS A 210 35.60 5.18 -14.86
CA LYS A 210 35.65 5.61 -13.45
C LYS A 210 34.27 5.62 -12.76
N SER A 211 33.22 5.31 -13.50
CA SER A 211 31.81 5.37 -13.07
C SER A 211 31.07 4.16 -13.63
N ASN A 212 30.32 3.48 -12.77
CA ASN A 212 29.44 2.38 -13.15
C ASN A 212 28.39 2.83 -14.18
N TYR A 213 27.94 4.09 -14.07
CA TYR A 213 26.95 4.68 -14.96
C TYR A 213 27.46 4.97 -16.37
N ASP A 214 28.78 5.05 -16.57
CA ASP A 214 29.34 5.39 -17.87
C ASP A 214 29.61 4.12 -18.72
N THR A 215 29.17 2.95 -18.25
CA THR A 215 29.26 1.63 -18.90
C THR A 215 28.11 1.35 -19.88
N ASP A 216 28.27 0.32 -20.69
CA ASP A 216 27.20 -0.24 -21.54
C ASP A 216 25.93 -0.69 -20.79
N LEU A 217 26.01 -0.97 -19.48
CA LEU A 217 24.84 -1.29 -18.63
C LEU A 217 23.82 -0.14 -18.52
N PHE A 218 24.26 1.11 -18.68
CA PHE A 218 23.42 2.30 -18.48
C PHE A 218 23.25 3.16 -19.74
N ARG A 219 24.17 3.08 -20.72
CA ARG A 219 24.07 3.85 -21.98
C ARG A 219 22.72 3.69 -22.73
N PRO A 220 22.11 2.50 -22.84
CA PRO A 220 20.79 2.35 -23.47
C PRO A 220 19.70 3.12 -22.70
N LEU A 221 19.73 3.06 -21.37
CA LEU A 221 18.79 3.79 -20.50
C LEU A 221 18.95 5.30 -20.65
N PHE A 222 20.19 5.81 -20.68
CA PHE A 222 20.44 7.24 -20.90
C PHE A 222 19.99 7.71 -22.30
N SER A 223 20.14 6.87 -23.32
CA SER A 223 19.59 7.17 -24.66
C SER A 223 18.06 7.27 -24.64
N ALA A 224 17.38 6.30 -24.00
CA ALA A 224 15.93 6.30 -23.87
C ALA A 224 15.40 7.48 -23.02
N ILE A 225 16.08 7.82 -21.93
CA ILE A 225 15.78 9.03 -21.14
C ILE A 225 15.91 10.27 -22.02
N HIS A 226 17.02 10.43 -22.74
CA HIS A 226 17.25 11.61 -23.57
C HIS A 226 16.13 11.81 -24.60
N GLN A 227 15.73 10.75 -25.30
CA GLN A 227 14.65 10.74 -26.30
C GLN A 227 13.28 11.20 -25.78
N HIS A 228 13.02 11.05 -24.47
CA HIS A 228 11.77 11.47 -23.82
C HIS A 228 11.94 12.68 -22.89
N SER A 229 13.11 13.33 -22.89
CA SER A 229 13.44 14.48 -22.04
C SER A 229 13.47 15.79 -22.82
N SER A 230 13.47 16.92 -22.10
CA SER A 230 13.66 18.27 -22.67
C SER A 230 15.06 18.83 -22.36
N VAL A 231 16.04 17.98 -22.08
CA VAL A 231 17.40 18.36 -21.65
C VAL A 231 18.49 17.82 -22.57
N GLN A 232 19.72 18.32 -22.38
CA GLN A 232 20.90 17.84 -23.12
C GLN A 232 21.20 16.36 -22.80
N PRO A 233 21.95 15.65 -23.67
CA PRO A 233 22.46 14.31 -23.36
C PRO A 233 23.30 14.29 -22.07
N TYR A 234 23.35 13.12 -21.43
CA TYR A 234 24.22 12.85 -20.28
C TYR A 234 25.70 13.12 -20.61
N GLN A 235 26.42 13.79 -19.72
CA GLN A 235 27.80 14.23 -19.92
C GLN A 235 28.83 13.60 -18.96
N GLY A 236 28.39 12.85 -17.94
CA GLY A 236 29.26 12.30 -16.89
C GLY A 236 29.60 13.30 -15.78
N LEU A 237 28.85 14.39 -15.66
CA LEU A 237 29.10 15.46 -14.69
C LEU A 237 28.62 15.08 -13.28
N MET A 238 29.35 15.58 -12.27
CA MET A 238 29.19 15.25 -10.86
C MET A 238 29.33 16.51 -9.98
N GLY A 239 28.68 16.50 -8.83
CA GLY A 239 28.80 17.57 -7.83
C GLY A 239 28.51 18.97 -8.39
N SER A 240 29.38 19.93 -8.11
CA SER A 240 29.23 21.33 -8.58
C SER A 240 29.38 21.52 -10.09
N ALA A 241 29.85 20.52 -10.84
CA ALA A 241 29.92 20.56 -12.30
C ALA A 241 28.57 20.21 -12.96
N ASP A 242 27.69 19.47 -12.28
CA ASP A 242 26.35 19.12 -12.75
C ASP A 242 25.35 20.27 -12.48
N ILE A 243 25.47 21.34 -13.28
CA ILE A 243 24.65 22.54 -13.13
C ILE A 243 23.17 22.20 -13.34
N GLY A 244 22.39 22.32 -12.26
CA GLY A 244 20.96 21.99 -12.24
C GLY A 244 20.65 20.58 -11.75
N GLY A 245 21.63 19.67 -11.66
CA GLY A 245 21.43 18.27 -11.26
C GLY A 245 20.81 17.42 -12.37
N VAL A 246 21.21 17.64 -13.62
CA VAL A 246 20.68 16.94 -14.80
C VAL A 246 21.28 15.55 -14.90
N ASP A 247 22.61 15.43 -14.80
CA ASP A 247 23.30 14.14 -14.90
C ASP A 247 23.02 13.26 -13.68
N CYS A 248 22.86 13.85 -12.49
CA CYS A 248 22.32 13.20 -11.31
C CYS A 248 20.92 12.62 -11.58
N ALA A 249 20.03 13.39 -12.21
CA ALA A 249 18.69 12.90 -12.54
C ALA A 249 18.70 11.77 -13.58
N TYR A 250 19.58 11.80 -14.59
CA TYR A 250 19.81 10.67 -15.49
C TYR A 250 20.17 9.40 -14.70
N ARG A 251 21.17 9.48 -13.81
CA ARG A 251 21.63 8.36 -12.97
C ARG A 251 20.53 7.81 -12.07
N VAL A 252 19.84 8.68 -11.32
CA VAL A 252 18.70 8.30 -10.45
C VAL A 252 17.61 7.58 -11.23
N VAL A 253 17.20 8.13 -12.37
CA VAL A 253 16.10 7.59 -13.17
C VAL A 253 16.46 6.23 -13.79
N ALA A 254 17.68 6.07 -14.30
CA ALA A 254 18.14 4.81 -14.89
C ALA A 254 18.35 3.69 -13.84
N ASP A 255 18.98 4.00 -12.71
CA ASP A 255 19.14 3.05 -11.59
C ASP A 255 17.78 2.57 -11.08
N HIS A 256 16.89 3.52 -10.78
CA HIS A 256 15.57 3.20 -10.25
C HIS A 256 14.72 2.43 -11.26
N ALA A 257 14.89 2.65 -12.57
CA ALA A 257 14.25 1.85 -13.61
C ALA A 257 14.67 0.37 -13.58
N ARG A 258 15.96 0.08 -13.39
CA ARG A 258 16.43 -1.30 -13.17
C ARG A 258 15.81 -1.88 -11.88
N MET A 259 15.85 -1.13 -10.78
CA MET A 259 15.31 -1.57 -9.48
C MET A 259 13.81 -1.87 -9.48
N PHE A 260 12.96 -0.94 -9.97
CA PHE A 260 11.52 -1.18 -9.96
C PHE A 260 11.12 -2.31 -10.91
N SER A 261 11.80 -2.45 -12.06
CA SER A 261 11.48 -3.50 -13.03
C SER A 261 11.80 -4.89 -12.46
N VAL A 262 13.00 -5.03 -11.87
CA VAL A 262 13.41 -6.28 -11.20
C VAL A 262 12.49 -6.62 -10.05
N SER A 263 12.24 -5.69 -9.13
CA SER A 263 11.42 -5.96 -7.94
C SER A 263 9.96 -6.28 -8.28
N ILE A 264 9.35 -5.60 -9.26
CA ILE A 264 8.00 -5.94 -9.72
C ILE A 264 7.97 -7.28 -10.45
N SER A 265 9.03 -7.65 -11.19
CA SER A 265 9.13 -8.98 -11.81
C SER A 265 9.17 -10.12 -10.79
N ASP A 266 9.79 -9.89 -9.63
CA ASP A 266 9.82 -10.80 -8.49
C ASP A 266 8.56 -10.72 -7.59
N GLY A 267 7.54 -9.96 -8.00
CA GLY A 267 6.24 -9.89 -7.32
C GLY A 267 6.12 -8.82 -6.22
N VAL A 268 7.13 -7.96 -6.02
CA VAL A 268 7.03 -6.82 -5.11
C VAL A 268 6.15 -5.74 -5.74
N LEU A 269 5.16 -5.24 -5.00
CA LEU A 269 4.18 -4.28 -5.51
C LEU A 269 4.10 -3.03 -4.60
N PRO A 270 3.80 -1.83 -5.14
CA PRO A 270 3.71 -0.61 -4.35
C PRO A 270 2.68 -0.71 -3.20
N ASP A 271 3.12 -0.39 -1.99
CA ASP A 271 2.36 -0.58 -0.75
C ASP A 271 2.62 0.57 0.24
N GLU A 272 1.98 0.54 1.40
CA GLU A 272 2.22 1.46 2.52
C GLU A 272 3.30 0.95 3.48
N TYR A 273 3.60 -0.36 3.47
CA TYR A 273 4.52 -1.03 4.40
C TYR A 273 5.65 -1.79 3.68
N ASP A 274 6.72 -2.10 4.43
CA ASP A 274 7.84 -2.96 4.05
C ASP A 274 8.42 -2.72 2.64
N ALA A 275 8.67 -3.78 1.87
CA ALA A 275 9.28 -3.69 0.53
C ALA A 275 8.41 -2.88 -0.46
N GLY A 276 7.09 -2.94 -0.34
CA GLY A 276 6.18 -2.17 -1.18
C GLY A 276 6.22 -0.66 -0.90
N HIS A 277 6.46 -0.26 0.36
CA HIS A 277 6.74 1.13 0.71
C HIS A 277 8.05 1.62 0.09
N CYS A 278 9.09 0.78 0.15
CA CYS A 278 10.39 1.07 -0.47
C CYS A 278 10.25 1.27 -1.99
N LEU A 279 9.64 0.32 -2.69
CA LEU A 279 9.34 0.41 -4.13
C LEU A 279 8.54 1.67 -4.49
N ARG A 280 7.53 2.01 -3.67
CA ARG A 280 6.74 3.24 -3.83
C ARG A 280 7.60 4.49 -3.72
N ARG A 281 8.55 4.56 -2.78
CA ARG A 281 9.52 5.68 -2.67
C ARG A 281 10.43 5.78 -3.90
N ILE A 282 10.92 4.65 -4.41
CA ILE A 282 11.78 4.57 -5.60
C ILE A 282 11.08 5.12 -6.84
N ILE A 283 9.88 4.61 -7.16
CA ILE A 283 9.11 5.08 -8.33
C ILE A 283 8.82 6.58 -8.23
N ARG A 284 8.47 7.08 -7.03
CA ARG A 284 8.21 8.51 -6.79
C ARG A 284 9.46 9.38 -6.96
N ARG A 285 10.63 8.93 -6.46
CA ARG A 285 11.91 9.65 -6.63
C ARG A 285 12.29 9.73 -8.11
N ALA A 286 12.15 8.63 -8.85
CA ALA A 286 12.36 8.62 -10.30
C ALA A 286 11.38 9.54 -11.04
N ALA A 287 10.09 9.50 -10.70
CA ALA A 287 9.07 10.34 -11.32
C ALA A 287 9.31 11.83 -11.06
N LEU A 288 9.71 12.20 -9.84
CA LEU A 288 10.09 13.57 -9.49
C LEU A 288 11.30 14.04 -10.29
N ALA A 289 12.36 13.23 -10.37
CA ALA A 289 13.58 13.57 -11.11
C ALA A 289 13.28 13.72 -12.61
N ALA A 290 12.55 12.77 -13.20
CA ALA A 290 12.08 12.83 -14.59
C ALA A 290 11.27 14.11 -14.86
N LYS A 291 10.31 14.45 -13.98
CA LYS A 291 9.45 15.62 -14.16
C LYS A 291 10.16 16.96 -13.94
N THR A 292 10.96 17.08 -12.88
CA THR A 292 11.47 18.38 -12.39
C THR A 292 12.88 18.72 -12.86
N LYS A 293 13.69 17.72 -13.22
CA LYS A 293 15.07 17.90 -13.69
C LYS A 293 15.25 17.61 -15.17
N LEU A 294 14.55 16.60 -15.70
CA LEU A 294 14.66 16.19 -17.10
C LEU A 294 13.54 16.76 -17.99
N GLY A 295 12.50 17.35 -17.40
CA GLY A 295 11.36 17.91 -18.13
C GLY A 295 10.56 16.85 -18.91
N ALA A 296 10.59 15.60 -18.48
CA ALA A 296 9.94 14.49 -19.15
C ALA A 296 8.41 14.47 -18.92
N PRO A 297 7.63 13.91 -19.87
CA PRO A 297 6.19 13.73 -19.71
C PRO A 297 5.87 12.54 -18.79
N ALA A 298 4.63 12.50 -18.29
CA ALA A 298 4.13 11.36 -17.52
C ALA A 298 4.11 10.08 -18.38
N GLY A 299 4.49 8.95 -17.77
CA GLY A 299 4.60 7.64 -18.42
C GLY A 299 6.00 7.36 -18.97
N MET A 300 6.94 8.29 -18.88
CA MET A 300 8.33 8.11 -19.33
C MET A 300 9.01 6.95 -18.60
N LEU A 301 8.72 6.73 -17.30
CA LEU A 301 9.31 5.64 -16.52
C LEU A 301 8.95 4.25 -17.09
N ALA A 302 7.74 4.09 -17.61
CA ALA A 302 7.29 2.84 -18.20
C ALA A 302 7.95 2.54 -19.57
N HIS A 303 8.45 3.55 -20.27
CA HIS A 303 9.24 3.35 -21.50
C HIS A 303 10.64 2.83 -21.17
N LEU A 304 11.19 3.13 -19.99
CA LEU A 304 12.49 2.58 -19.56
C LEU A 304 12.44 1.09 -19.20
N VAL A 305 11.25 0.50 -19.05
CA VAL A 305 11.13 -0.95 -18.82
C VAL A 305 11.68 -1.73 -20.01
N ASP A 306 11.50 -1.25 -21.25
CA ASP A 306 11.97 -1.93 -22.46
C ASP A 306 13.51 -2.12 -22.47
N PRO A 307 14.35 -1.07 -22.39
CA PRO A 307 15.81 -1.22 -22.32
C PRO A 307 16.31 -1.96 -21.08
N VAL A 308 15.57 -1.96 -19.96
CA VAL A 308 15.89 -2.84 -18.81
C VAL A 308 15.67 -4.31 -19.16
N VAL A 309 14.56 -4.64 -19.83
CA VAL A 309 14.26 -6.01 -20.28
C VAL A 309 15.21 -6.46 -21.40
N GLU A 310 15.60 -5.58 -22.32
CA GLU A 310 16.63 -5.88 -23.32
C GLU A 310 18.00 -6.17 -22.68
N SER A 311 18.34 -5.49 -21.59
CA SER A 311 19.61 -5.67 -20.86
C SER A 311 19.64 -6.90 -19.95
N LEU A 312 18.53 -7.19 -19.24
CA LEU A 312 18.49 -8.18 -18.15
C LEU A 312 17.59 -9.39 -18.43
N GLY A 313 16.77 -9.35 -19.49
CA GLY A 313 15.70 -10.32 -19.73
C GLY A 313 16.17 -11.73 -20.08
N ASP A 314 17.33 -11.88 -20.71
CA ASP A 314 17.93 -13.18 -21.03
C ASP A 314 18.46 -13.88 -19.76
N ALA A 315 19.08 -13.13 -18.85
CA ALA A 315 19.53 -13.63 -17.56
C ALA A 315 18.35 -13.91 -16.60
N TYR A 316 17.28 -13.14 -16.71
CA TYR A 316 16.10 -13.22 -15.85
C TYR A 316 14.79 -13.29 -16.67
N PRO A 317 14.43 -14.46 -17.26
CA PRO A 317 13.27 -14.60 -18.15
C PRO A 317 11.91 -14.18 -17.57
N VAL A 318 11.79 -14.08 -16.24
CA VAL A 318 10.60 -13.57 -15.55
C VAL A 318 10.34 -12.08 -15.86
N LEU A 319 11.39 -11.28 -16.15
CA LEU A 319 11.26 -9.90 -16.63
C LEU A 319 10.49 -9.84 -17.96
N ASN A 320 10.89 -10.70 -18.92
CA ASN A 320 10.22 -10.83 -20.22
C ASN A 320 8.75 -11.22 -20.07
N GLN A 321 8.44 -12.16 -19.17
CA GLN A 321 7.08 -12.63 -18.92
C GLN A 321 6.17 -11.55 -18.30
N ASN A 322 6.73 -10.68 -17.45
CA ASN A 322 5.97 -9.71 -16.65
C ASN A 322 6.00 -8.27 -17.19
N ILE A 323 6.55 -8.00 -18.38
CA ILE A 323 6.76 -6.65 -18.92
C ILE A 323 5.51 -5.77 -18.93
N SER A 324 4.34 -6.33 -19.28
CA SER A 324 3.05 -5.63 -19.28
C SER A 324 2.58 -5.28 -17.87
N THR A 325 2.80 -6.17 -16.90
CA THR A 325 2.51 -5.96 -15.48
C THR A 325 3.41 -4.87 -14.90
N ILE A 326 4.72 -4.93 -15.16
CA ILE A 326 5.70 -3.93 -14.71
C ILE A 326 5.29 -2.53 -15.20
N LYS A 327 5.09 -2.37 -16.51
CA LYS A 327 4.64 -1.10 -17.09
C LYS A 327 3.34 -0.60 -16.49
N SER A 328 2.34 -1.47 -16.33
CA SER A 328 1.03 -1.08 -15.75
C SER A 328 1.14 -0.59 -14.31
N VAL A 329 1.95 -1.25 -13.47
CA VAL A 329 2.18 -0.86 -12.08
C VAL A 329 2.91 0.49 -11.99
N VAL A 330 3.94 0.68 -12.81
CA VAL A 330 4.71 1.93 -12.85
C VAL A 330 3.83 3.10 -13.32
N ILE A 331 3.06 2.93 -14.40
CA ILE A 331 2.12 3.95 -14.91
C ILE A 331 1.08 4.34 -13.84
N GLU A 332 0.54 3.37 -13.10
CA GLU A 332 -0.48 3.66 -12.09
C GLU A 332 0.08 4.46 -10.91
N GLU A 333 1.26 4.09 -10.38
CA GLU A 333 1.87 4.81 -9.26
C GLU A 333 2.48 6.16 -9.68
N GLU A 334 3.03 6.27 -10.90
CA GLU A 334 3.53 7.53 -11.45
C GLU A 334 2.38 8.55 -11.61
N ASN A 335 1.27 8.18 -12.26
CA ASN A 335 0.12 9.07 -12.42
C ASN A 335 -0.49 9.47 -11.07
N ARG A 336 -0.57 8.53 -10.12
CA ARG A 336 -1.07 8.78 -8.76
C ARG A 336 -0.17 9.75 -8.00
N PHE A 337 1.15 9.59 -8.11
CA PHE A 337 2.12 10.50 -7.53
C PHE A 337 2.04 11.89 -8.16
N LEU A 338 1.99 12.00 -9.49
CA LEU A 338 1.90 13.29 -10.17
C LEU A 338 0.61 14.04 -9.83
N HIS A 339 -0.53 13.35 -9.73
CA HIS A 339 -1.78 13.95 -9.25
C HIS A 339 -1.66 14.45 -7.79
N GLN A 340 -0.99 13.69 -6.92
CA GLN A 340 -0.71 14.09 -5.53
C GLN A 340 0.24 15.29 -5.46
N PHE A 341 1.25 15.31 -6.32
CA PHE A 341 2.25 16.36 -6.43
C PHE A 341 1.63 17.68 -6.91
N TYR A 342 0.84 17.69 -7.99
CA TYR A 342 0.17 18.89 -8.47
C TYR A 342 -0.81 19.48 -7.45
N ALA A 343 -1.62 18.64 -6.80
CA ALA A 343 -2.49 19.09 -5.70
C ALA A 343 -1.71 19.67 -4.50
N SER A 344 -0.45 19.27 -4.34
CA SER A 344 0.46 19.84 -3.34
C SER A 344 1.10 21.15 -3.82
N GLU A 345 1.43 21.30 -5.10
CA GLU A 345 1.86 22.58 -5.68
C GLU A 345 0.76 23.64 -5.58
N ASP A 346 -0.48 23.29 -5.95
CA ASP A 346 -1.65 24.18 -5.82
C ASP A 346 -1.85 24.64 -4.37
N ARG A 347 -1.73 23.71 -3.40
CA ARG A 347 -1.79 24.02 -1.97
C ARG A 347 -0.64 24.92 -1.56
N PHE A 348 0.57 24.64 -2.00
CA PHE A 348 1.78 25.40 -1.64
C PHE A 348 1.68 26.85 -2.13
N GLU A 349 1.26 27.08 -3.37
CA GLU A 349 1.01 28.42 -3.90
C GLU A 349 -0.13 29.12 -3.16
N HIS A 350 -1.21 28.40 -2.80
CA HIS A 350 -2.29 28.95 -1.96
C HIS A 350 -1.82 29.31 -0.53
N THR A 351 -0.90 28.55 0.06
CA THR A 351 -0.28 28.90 1.35
C THR A 351 0.56 30.19 1.20
N ILE A 352 1.29 30.34 0.09
CA ILE A 352 2.09 31.54 -0.20
C ILE A 352 1.20 32.76 -0.45
N SER A 353 0.10 32.64 -1.19
CA SER A 353 -0.79 33.78 -1.46
C SER A 353 -1.46 34.35 -0.20
N ASN A 354 -1.58 33.55 0.87
CA ASN A 354 -2.18 33.93 2.14
C ASN A 354 -1.15 34.21 3.25
N LEU A 355 0.15 34.12 2.95
CA LEU A 355 1.21 34.27 3.95
C LEU A 355 1.43 35.74 4.33
N GLN A 356 1.14 36.09 5.58
CA GLN A 356 1.38 37.43 6.15
C GLN A 356 2.82 37.63 6.64
N SER A 357 3.68 36.62 6.54
CA SER A 357 5.07 36.66 7.02
C SER A 357 6.01 35.98 6.02
N LYS A 358 7.33 36.19 6.18
CA LYS A 358 8.35 35.46 5.39
C LYS A 358 8.59 34.03 5.87
N VAL A 359 7.96 33.59 6.96
CA VAL A 359 8.13 32.24 7.53
C VAL A 359 7.04 31.32 6.99
N PHE A 360 7.44 30.27 6.29
CA PHE A 360 6.55 29.22 5.82
C PHE A 360 6.25 28.23 6.98
N PRO A 361 4.97 28.00 7.37
CA PRO A 361 4.67 27.29 8.62
C PRO A 361 5.01 25.81 8.58
N GLY A 362 5.64 25.30 9.65
CA GLY A 362 6.06 23.89 9.74
C GLY A 362 4.88 22.89 9.70
N GLU A 363 3.69 23.30 10.13
CA GLU A 363 2.47 22.49 10.03
C GLU A 363 2.01 22.32 8.57
N GLU A 364 2.10 23.38 7.76
CA GLU A 364 1.79 23.28 6.32
C GLU A 364 2.89 22.52 5.56
N MET A 365 4.16 22.65 5.97
CA MET A 365 5.23 21.78 5.46
C MET A 365 4.92 20.31 5.71
N PHE A 366 4.48 19.96 6.93
CA PHE A 366 4.10 18.59 7.27
C PHE A 366 2.92 18.10 6.42
N LYS A 367 1.86 18.90 6.27
CA LYS A 367 0.70 18.55 5.44
C LYS A 367 1.07 18.34 3.97
N LEU A 368 1.95 19.18 3.42
CA LEU A 368 2.47 19.03 2.05
C LEU A 368 3.29 17.74 1.90
N CYS A 369 4.19 17.45 2.84
CA CYS A 369 4.93 16.19 2.85
C CYS A 369 3.99 14.96 2.94
N CYS A 370 2.94 15.01 3.77
CA CYS A 370 1.91 13.96 3.85
C CYS A 370 1.09 13.81 2.56
N LEU A 371 0.86 14.90 1.82
CA LEU A 371 0.23 14.86 0.50
C LEU A 371 1.16 14.32 -0.60
N GLY A 372 2.45 14.14 -0.30
CA GLY A 372 3.44 13.55 -1.22
C GLY A 372 4.44 14.55 -1.79
N PHE A 373 4.45 15.80 -1.33
CA PHE A 373 5.40 16.82 -1.74
C PHE A 373 6.79 16.56 -1.10
N PRO A 374 7.85 16.24 -1.86
CA PRO A 374 9.11 15.79 -1.26
C PRO A 374 9.80 16.90 -0.45
N GLU A 375 10.30 16.56 0.74
CA GLU A 375 10.86 17.52 1.72
C GLU A 375 11.98 18.40 1.15
N GLU A 376 12.93 17.81 0.42
CA GLU A 376 14.01 18.56 -0.23
C GLU A 376 13.48 19.52 -1.31
N PHE A 377 12.52 19.06 -2.12
CA PHE A 377 11.87 19.88 -3.15
C PHE A 377 11.09 21.05 -2.54
N LEU A 378 10.40 20.81 -1.42
CA LEU A 378 9.70 21.81 -0.63
C LEU A 378 10.68 22.85 -0.05
N LEU A 379 11.75 22.42 0.61
CA LEU A 379 12.76 23.32 1.18
C LEU A 379 13.42 24.19 0.11
N ASN A 380 13.75 23.61 -1.05
CA ASN A 380 14.27 24.34 -2.19
C ASN A 380 13.21 25.30 -2.80
N SER A 381 11.94 24.90 -2.83
CA SER A 381 10.82 25.73 -3.31
C SER A 381 10.48 26.92 -2.39
N ILE A 382 10.63 26.76 -1.08
CA ILE A 382 10.53 27.84 -0.08
C ILE A 382 11.70 28.82 -0.28
N ARG A 383 12.93 28.29 -0.38
CA ARG A 383 14.15 29.10 -0.54
C ARG A 383 14.17 29.89 -1.86
N SER A 384 13.76 29.28 -2.98
CA SER A 384 13.75 29.94 -4.29
C SER A 384 12.75 31.11 -4.36
N ARG A 385 11.71 31.09 -3.52
CA ARG A 385 10.71 32.16 -3.37
C ARG A 385 11.08 33.18 -2.28
N GLY A 386 12.29 33.10 -1.71
CA GLY A 386 12.80 34.05 -0.71
C GLY A 386 12.17 33.92 0.68
N LEU A 387 11.54 32.78 0.98
CA LEU A 387 10.90 32.47 2.25
C LEU A 387 11.85 31.68 3.17
N ILE A 388 11.52 31.66 4.46
CA ILE A 388 12.24 30.95 5.53
C ILE A 388 11.36 29.77 5.98
N ALA A 389 11.90 28.55 5.99
CA ALA A 389 11.16 27.38 6.48
C ALA A 389 11.18 27.31 8.02
N ASP A 390 10.02 27.09 8.65
CA ASP A 390 9.92 26.75 10.07
C ASP A 390 10.26 25.26 10.30
N ILE A 391 11.57 24.99 10.20
CA ILE A 391 12.16 23.66 10.36
C ILE A 391 11.96 23.12 11.78
N GLU A 392 11.92 24.00 12.80
CA GLU A 392 11.78 23.59 14.20
C GLU A 392 10.38 23.00 14.46
N SER A 393 9.32 23.71 14.06
CA SER A 393 7.94 23.21 14.18
C SER A 393 7.72 21.96 13.32
N PHE A 394 8.22 21.95 12.09
CA PHE A 394 8.14 20.79 11.19
C PHE A 394 8.80 19.54 11.78
N ASN A 395 10.00 19.68 12.36
CA ASN A 395 10.69 18.56 13.01
C ASN A 395 9.98 18.11 14.29
N LYS A 396 9.44 19.03 15.11
CA LYS A 396 8.62 18.68 16.28
C LYS A 396 7.41 17.81 15.90
N ILE A 397 6.73 18.14 14.80
CA ILE A 397 5.60 17.35 14.30
C ILE A 397 6.07 15.98 13.78
N LYS A 398 7.17 15.93 13.01
CA LYS A 398 7.77 14.66 12.53
C LYS A 398 8.13 13.72 13.68
N VAL A 399 8.80 14.22 14.73
CA VAL A 399 9.16 13.44 15.92
C VAL A 399 7.91 12.94 16.64
N ALA A 400 6.94 13.81 16.92
CA ALA A 400 5.70 13.41 17.63
C ALA A 400 4.83 12.38 16.86
N VAL A 401 4.98 12.29 15.54
CA VAL A 401 4.36 11.24 14.71
C VAL A 401 5.22 9.96 14.70
N GLN A 402 6.54 10.09 14.55
CA GLN A 402 7.47 8.96 14.64
C GLN A 402 7.39 8.24 15.99
N GLU A 403 7.32 8.97 17.11
CA GLU A 403 7.15 8.39 18.45
C GLU A 403 5.86 7.56 18.56
N LYS A 404 4.75 8.00 17.96
CA LYS A 404 3.49 7.24 17.93
C LYS A 404 3.60 5.98 17.10
N ASP A 405 4.24 6.05 15.93
CA ASP A 405 4.48 4.90 15.06
C ASP A 405 5.48 3.91 15.69
N GLU A 406 6.48 4.40 16.41
CA GLU A 406 7.42 3.57 17.17
C GLU A 406 6.78 2.94 18.41
N LEU A 407 5.89 3.64 19.11
CA LEU A 407 5.07 3.05 20.18
C LEU A 407 4.16 1.95 19.63
N ALA A 408 3.53 2.15 18.47
CA ALA A 408 2.75 1.12 17.80
C ALA A 408 3.63 -0.08 17.39
N ARG A 409 4.79 0.15 16.76
CA ARG A 409 5.72 -0.91 16.34
C ARG A 409 6.37 -1.65 17.51
N SER A 410 6.76 -0.95 18.58
CA SER A 410 7.35 -1.55 19.78
C SER A 410 6.35 -2.41 20.54
N SER A 411 5.07 -2.02 20.59
CA SER A 411 4.01 -2.89 21.13
C SER A 411 3.92 -4.23 20.38
N ILE A 412 4.03 -4.20 19.04
CA ILE A 412 4.04 -5.40 18.18
C ILE A 412 5.34 -6.22 18.40
N LEU A 413 6.48 -5.57 18.58
CA LEU A 413 7.76 -6.25 18.85
C LEU A 413 7.77 -6.93 20.22
N ILE A 414 7.32 -6.25 21.27
CA ILE A 414 7.17 -6.83 22.62
C ILE A 414 6.22 -8.04 22.57
N GLN A 415 5.12 -7.95 21.82
CA GLN A 415 4.19 -9.06 21.64
C GLN A 415 4.84 -10.24 20.90
N LYS A 416 5.67 -9.98 19.88
CA LYS A 416 6.52 -11.02 19.24
C LYS A 416 7.55 -11.63 20.19
N GLU A 417 8.18 -10.87 21.09
CA GLU A 417 9.16 -11.44 22.04
C GLU A 417 8.50 -12.28 23.14
N ILE A 418 7.28 -11.92 23.56
CA ILE A 418 6.45 -12.74 24.44
C ILE A 418 6.07 -14.05 23.73
N GLU A 419 5.73 -13.99 22.43
CA GLU A 419 5.51 -15.17 21.59
C GLU A 419 6.78 -16.03 21.44
N GLU A 420 7.95 -15.44 21.15
CA GLU A 420 9.24 -16.16 21.05
C GLU A 420 9.61 -16.95 22.31
N LYS A 421 9.23 -16.48 23.50
CA LYS A 421 9.41 -17.20 24.78
C LYS A 421 8.33 -18.24 25.07
N LYS A 422 7.15 -18.09 24.46
CA LYS A 422 6.01 -19.01 24.60
C LYS A 422 6.18 -20.25 23.72
N PHE A 423 6.81 -20.12 22.56
CA PHE A 423 6.98 -21.19 21.57
C PHE A 423 8.31 -21.95 21.68
N LEU A 424 8.34 -23.18 21.18
CA LEU A 424 9.59 -23.91 20.95
C LEU A 424 10.51 -23.10 20.03
N ASN A 425 11.77 -22.97 20.44
CA ASN A 425 12.82 -22.29 19.68
C ASN A 425 13.93 -23.27 19.28
N GLN A 426 14.92 -22.79 18.51
CA GLN A 426 16.03 -23.61 18.02
C GLN A 426 16.81 -24.33 19.15
N THR A 427 17.03 -23.66 20.30
CA THR A 427 17.73 -24.27 21.45
C THR A 427 16.96 -25.48 21.98
N SER A 428 15.64 -25.33 22.10
CA SER A 428 14.74 -26.38 22.59
C SER A 428 14.61 -27.53 21.58
N TYR A 429 14.55 -27.22 20.28
CA TYR A 429 14.60 -28.22 19.20
C TYR A 429 15.92 -29.02 19.19
N ASN A 430 17.06 -28.34 19.31
CA ASN A 430 18.37 -29.01 19.39
C ASN A 430 18.47 -29.92 20.61
N LEU A 431 17.81 -29.58 21.72
CA LEU A 431 17.73 -30.43 22.91
C LEU A 431 16.81 -31.64 22.69
N LEU A 432 15.67 -31.50 22.01
CA LEU A 432 14.83 -32.65 21.61
C LEU A 432 15.60 -33.66 20.75
N GLN A 433 16.34 -33.16 19.75
CA GLN A 433 17.21 -33.98 18.90
C GLN A 433 18.32 -34.68 19.69
N LYS A 434 19.03 -33.96 20.57
CA LYS A 434 20.06 -34.56 21.45
C LYS A 434 19.52 -35.62 22.42
N LEU A 435 18.26 -35.49 22.82
CA LEU A 435 17.56 -36.46 23.67
C LEU A 435 16.97 -37.64 22.89
N GLY A 436 17.17 -37.72 21.57
CA GLY A 436 16.64 -38.80 20.73
C GLY A 436 15.12 -38.83 20.66
N ILE A 437 14.46 -37.68 20.86
CA ILE A 437 13.00 -37.59 20.78
C ILE A 437 12.60 -37.57 19.30
N ASN A 438 11.70 -38.47 18.91
CA ASN A 438 11.13 -38.48 17.56
C ASN A 438 10.15 -37.31 17.35
N VAL A 439 10.05 -36.83 16.11
CA VAL A 439 9.00 -35.90 15.68
C VAL A 439 7.60 -36.49 15.91
N THR A 440 6.59 -35.64 16.08
CA THR A 440 5.22 -36.08 16.35
C THR A 440 4.57 -36.65 15.10
N ASP A 441 3.99 -37.86 15.18
CA ASP A 441 3.13 -38.39 14.13
C ASP A 441 1.77 -37.68 14.17
N ASP A 442 1.55 -36.75 13.25
CA ASP A 442 0.30 -36.03 13.09
C ASP A 442 -0.53 -36.49 11.87
N SER A 443 -0.17 -37.63 11.27
CA SER A 443 -0.86 -38.18 10.08
C SER A 443 -2.37 -38.38 10.30
N HIS A 444 -2.75 -38.71 11.54
CA HIS A 444 -4.13 -38.87 11.97
C HIS A 444 -4.99 -37.60 11.93
N LYS A 445 -4.41 -36.40 11.79
CA LYS A 445 -5.21 -35.15 11.72
C LYS A 445 -6.22 -35.14 10.56
N TYR A 446 -5.97 -35.92 9.50
CA TYR A 446 -6.85 -36.06 8.33
C TYR A 446 -7.87 -37.21 8.43
N THR A 447 -7.83 -38.08 9.45
CA THR A 447 -8.69 -39.28 9.51
C THR A 447 -10.09 -39.03 10.10
N PHE A 448 -10.41 -37.77 10.39
CA PHE A 448 -11.71 -37.34 10.94
C PHE A 448 -12.87 -37.46 9.92
N PRO A 449 -14.11 -37.82 10.32
CA PRO A 449 -14.55 -38.28 11.64
C PRO A 449 -14.41 -39.81 11.83
N LYS A 450 -13.66 -40.52 10.97
CA LYS A 450 -13.63 -41.99 10.95
C LYS A 450 -12.87 -42.62 12.12
N THR A 451 -12.03 -41.86 12.84
CA THR A 451 -11.30 -42.34 14.01
C THR A 451 -12.03 -42.06 15.33
N LYS A 452 -12.24 -43.13 16.11
CA LYS A 452 -12.38 -43.03 17.57
C LYS A 452 -11.12 -42.35 18.16
N THR A 453 -11.24 -41.82 19.37
CA THR A 453 -10.16 -41.22 20.15
C THR A 453 -8.86 -42.02 20.06
N ILE A 454 -7.75 -41.33 19.83
CA ILE A 454 -6.42 -41.95 19.70
C ILE A 454 -5.74 -41.93 21.07
N ASP A 455 -5.18 -43.06 21.46
CA ASP A 455 -4.29 -43.14 22.62
C ASP A 455 -2.91 -42.61 22.24
N SER A 456 -2.42 -41.64 22.99
CA SER A 456 -1.11 -41.01 22.79
C SER A 456 -0.32 -41.00 24.11
N LYS A 457 0.90 -40.48 24.10
CA LYS A 457 1.77 -40.32 25.28
C LYS A 457 2.40 -38.94 25.27
N VAL A 458 2.48 -38.30 26.44
CA VAL A 458 3.22 -37.05 26.63
C VAL A 458 4.72 -37.38 26.65
N VAL A 459 5.48 -36.81 25.71
CA VAL A 459 6.92 -37.08 25.54
C VAL A 459 7.77 -35.95 26.08
N LYS A 460 7.28 -34.70 26.03
CA LYS A 460 7.85 -33.53 26.73
C LYS A 460 6.76 -32.56 27.16
N ILE A 461 7.04 -31.84 28.25
CA ILE A 461 6.26 -30.70 28.74
C ILE A 461 7.15 -29.47 28.64
N PHE A 462 6.64 -28.38 28.06
CA PHE A 462 7.37 -27.13 27.85
C PHE A 462 6.60 -25.95 28.46
N GLN A 463 7.31 -25.06 29.16
CA GLN A 463 6.75 -23.87 29.81
C GLN A 463 7.83 -22.78 29.88
N ASN A 464 7.47 -21.54 29.56
CA ASN A 464 8.33 -20.35 29.73
C ASN A 464 9.78 -20.55 29.24
N GLY A 465 9.94 -21.03 27.99
CA GLY A 465 11.24 -21.25 27.36
C GLY A 465 11.98 -22.53 27.74
N ASN A 466 11.47 -23.34 28.68
CA ASN A 466 12.18 -24.49 29.25
C ASN A 466 11.34 -25.78 29.21
N PHE A 467 12.01 -26.93 29.18
CA PHE A 467 11.35 -28.21 29.45
C PHE A 467 11.24 -28.46 30.95
N ILE A 468 10.08 -28.97 31.38
CA ILE A 468 9.77 -29.24 32.79
C ILE A 468 9.22 -30.65 32.97
N GLU A 469 9.16 -31.12 34.22
CA GLU A 469 8.71 -32.49 34.52
C GLU A 469 7.24 -32.60 34.93
N LYS A 470 6.58 -31.50 35.32
CA LYS A 470 5.22 -31.50 35.88
C LYS A 470 4.44 -30.24 35.54
N LEU A 471 3.13 -30.37 35.30
CA LEU A 471 2.13 -29.29 35.40
C LEU A 471 1.06 -29.66 36.44
N SER A 472 0.57 -28.69 37.20
CA SER A 472 -0.48 -28.79 38.22
C SER A 472 -1.72 -28.00 37.79
N VAL A 473 -2.84 -28.14 38.52
CA VAL A 473 -4.10 -27.41 38.24
C VAL A 473 -3.84 -25.90 38.07
N ASN A 474 -4.46 -25.31 37.05
CA ASN A 474 -4.31 -23.92 36.58
C ASN A 474 -2.95 -23.57 35.94
N ASP A 475 -1.92 -24.44 36.00
CA ASP A 475 -0.69 -24.20 35.26
C ASP A 475 -0.97 -24.23 33.76
N SER A 476 -0.47 -23.22 33.06
CA SER A 476 -0.51 -23.13 31.59
C SER A 476 0.84 -23.57 31.01
N GLY A 477 0.82 -24.30 29.90
CA GLY A 477 2.02 -24.87 29.30
C GLY A 477 1.77 -25.47 27.93
N CYS A 478 2.72 -26.29 27.48
CA CYS A 478 2.69 -26.98 26.20
C CYS A 478 3.00 -28.46 26.38
N LEU A 479 2.22 -29.33 25.73
CA LEU A 479 2.47 -30.77 25.65
C LEU A 479 2.97 -31.15 24.26
N ILE A 480 4.10 -31.85 24.20
CA ILE A 480 4.59 -32.54 23.00
C ILE A 480 4.21 -34.01 23.14
N LEU A 481 3.56 -34.55 22.12
CA LEU A 481 3.07 -35.93 22.08
C LEU A 481 3.86 -36.77 21.07
N ASN A 482 3.82 -38.10 21.21
CA ASN A 482 4.36 -38.99 20.18
C ASN A 482 3.48 -39.03 18.92
N GLN A 483 2.16 -38.94 19.08
CA GLN A 483 1.19 -38.88 17.98
C GLN A 483 -0.02 -38.00 18.31
N THR A 484 -0.71 -37.45 17.31
CA THR A 484 -1.88 -36.59 17.54
C THR A 484 -2.90 -36.56 16.40
N ASN A 485 -4.19 -36.41 16.73
CA ASN A 485 -5.26 -36.05 15.80
C ASN A 485 -5.51 -34.54 15.69
N PHE A 486 -4.88 -33.72 16.54
CA PHE A 486 -5.06 -32.27 16.52
C PHE A 486 -4.38 -31.65 15.29
N TYR A 487 -5.10 -30.76 14.62
CA TYR A 487 -4.60 -29.94 13.52
C TYR A 487 -3.91 -28.68 14.08
N SER A 488 -2.61 -28.54 13.80
CA SER A 488 -1.84 -27.33 14.07
C SER A 488 -2.19 -26.20 13.10
N GLU A 489 -2.16 -24.93 13.53
CA GLU A 489 -2.36 -23.78 12.62
C GLU A 489 -1.33 -23.82 11.49
N ALA A 490 -1.81 -24.00 10.25
CA ALA A 490 -1.02 -24.15 9.04
C ALA A 490 -1.89 -23.82 7.82
N GLY A 491 -1.26 -23.41 6.70
CA GLY A 491 -1.96 -23.16 5.43
C GLY A 491 -3.15 -22.21 5.55
N GLY A 492 -3.03 -21.12 6.34
CA GLY A 492 -4.12 -20.17 6.59
C GLY A 492 -5.23 -20.65 7.53
N GLN A 493 -5.34 -21.96 7.82
CA GLN A 493 -6.38 -22.53 8.67
C GLN A 493 -6.03 -22.42 10.15
N SER A 494 -7.01 -22.00 10.96
CA SER A 494 -6.91 -22.03 12.43
C SER A 494 -6.69 -23.45 12.98
N CYS A 495 -5.92 -23.52 14.06
CA CYS A 495 -5.73 -24.72 14.87
C CYS A 495 -7.04 -25.26 15.49
N ASP A 496 -7.01 -26.54 15.83
CA ASP A 496 -8.02 -27.15 16.70
C ASP A 496 -7.92 -26.66 18.14
N LYS A 497 -9.00 -26.93 18.88
CA LYS A 497 -9.07 -26.89 20.35
C LYS A 497 -9.65 -28.21 20.83
N GLY A 498 -9.56 -28.50 22.12
CA GLY A 498 -10.06 -29.76 22.66
C GLY A 498 -9.44 -30.10 24.01
N ARG A 499 -9.32 -31.40 24.30
CA ARG A 499 -8.83 -31.94 25.56
C ARG A 499 -7.83 -33.06 25.35
N ILE A 500 -6.84 -33.09 26.22
CA ILE A 500 -5.91 -34.20 26.43
C ILE A 500 -6.17 -34.68 27.86
N SER A 501 -6.59 -35.93 28.03
CA SER A 501 -6.99 -36.44 29.34
C SER A 501 -6.45 -37.82 29.65
N SER A 502 -6.30 -38.10 30.94
CA SER A 502 -6.14 -39.44 31.51
C SER A 502 -6.91 -39.47 32.84
N ASP A 503 -6.97 -40.61 33.53
CA ASP A 503 -7.64 -40.71 34.83
C ASP A 503 -7.16 -39.64 35.82
N GLY A 504 -5.85 -39.39 35.81
CA GLY A 504 -5.16 -38.47 36.72
C GLY A 504 -5.17 -36.98 36.34
N PHE A 505 -5.54 -36.60 35.11
CA PHE A 505 -5.59 -35.17 34.72
C PHE A 505 -6.48 -34.87 33.51
N VAL A 506 -6.87 -33.59 33.39
CA VAL A 506 -7.47 -33.01 32.17
C VAL A 506 -6.71 -31.74 31.81
N PHE A 507 -6.30 -31.64 30.55
CA PHE A 507 -5.63 -30.49 29.96
C PHE A 507 -6.48 -29.93 28.82
N GLU A 508 -6.94 -28.68 28.95
CA GLU A 508 -7.72 -27.99 27.92
C GLU A 508 -6.74 -27.39 26.89
N VAL A 509 -6.80 -27.87 25.65
CA VAL A 509 -5.98 -27.38 24.53
C VAL A 509 -6.65 -26.15 23.93
N GLU A 510 -5.97 -25.01 24.02
CA GLU A 510 -6.45 -23.71 23.57
C GLU A 510 -5.81 -23.25 22.24
N ASP A 511 -4.64 -23.79 21.87
CA ASP A 511 -3.91 -23.49 20.63
C ASP A 511 -2.98 -24.67 20.25
N VAL A 512 -2.70 -24.86 18.96
CA VAL A 512 -1.83 -25.94 18.45
C VAL A 512 -0.93 -25.44 17.33
N LYS A 513 0.39 -25.66 17.45
CA LYS A 513 1.42 -25.20 16.49
C LYS A 513 2.33 -26.35 16.05
N LEU A 514 2.93 -26.23 14.87
CA LEU A 514 3.96 -27.14 14.36
C LEU A 514 5.30 -26.41 14.28
N TYR A 515 6.38 -27.02 14.76
CA TYR A 515 7.74 -26.50 14.59
C TYR A 515 8.73 -27.64 14.36
N ASN A 516 9.39 -27.65 13.20
CA ASN A 516 10.37 -28.66 12.78
C ASN A 516 9.92 -30.13 13.07
N GLY A 517 8.65 -30.45 12.77
CA GLY A 517 8.06 -31.78 12.98
C GLY A 517 7.44 -32.04 14.36
N TYR A 518 7.63 -31.16 15.35
CA TYR A 518 7.00 -31.31 16.67
C TYR A 518 5.66 -30.56 16.74
N VAL A 519 4.58 -31.27 17.11
CA VAL A 519 3.27 -30.65 17.35
C VAL A 519 3.14 -30.26 18.82
N GLN A 520 2.79 -28.99 19.01
CA GLN A 520 2.84 -28.26 20.27
C GLN A 520 1.41 -27.98 20.73
N HIS A 521 0.95 -28.63 21.80
CA HIS A 521 -0.42 -28.49 22.30
C HIS A 521 -0.42 -27.51 23.47
N TYR A 522 -0.78 -26.26 23.21
CA TYR A 522 -0.82 -25.18 24.21
C TYR A 522 -2.15 -25.18 24.95
N GLY A 523 -2.10 -24.97 26.26
CA GLY A 523 -3.29 -25.10 27.09
C GLY A 523 -3.01 -24.97 28.58
N LYS A 524 -3.99 -25.40 29.37
CA LYS A 524 -3.93 -25.37 30.84
C LYS A 524 -4.50 -26.62 31.46
N VAL A 525 -3.98 -27.02 32.62
CA VAL A 525 -4.51 -28.14 33.40
C VAL A 525 -5.81 -27.70 34.10
N SER A 526 -6.96 -28.22 33.67
CA SER A 526 -8.26 -27.97 34.31
C SER A 526 -8.52 -28.92 35.49
N ARG A 527 -7.89 -30.11 35.51
CA ARG A 527 -7.99 -31.07 36.63
C ARG A 527 -6.68 -31.84 36.82
N GLY A 528 -6.32 -32.13 38.07
CA GLY A 528 -5.24 -33.06 38.41
C GLY A 528 -3.82 -32.53 38.17
N SER A 529 -2.90 -33.41 37.80
CA SER A 529 -1.52 -33.00 37.46
C SER A 529 -0.87 -33.94 36.45
N ILE A 530 -0.11 -33.37 35.52
CA ILE A 530 0.65 -34.09 34.49
C ILE A 530 2.06 -34.31 35.01
N LYS A 531 2.62 -35.52 34.86
CA LYS A 531 4.04 -35.82 35.15
C LYS A 531 4.67 -36.53 33.97
N LEU A 532 5.88 -36.12 33.58
CA LEU A 532 6.51 -36.60 32.36
C LEU A 532 6.78 -38.11 32.33
N ASN A 533 7.15 -38.69 33.48
CA ASN A 533 7.51 -40.10 33.59
C ASN A 533 6.31 -41.03 33.83
N SER A 534 5.06 -40.54 33.71
CA SER A 534 3.90 -41.42 33.70
C SER A 534 3.76 -42.05 32.31
N ALA A 535 4.01 -43.36 32.18
CA ALA A 535 3.78 -44.13 30.95
C ALA A 535 2.28 -44.30 30.59
N VAL A 536 1.43 -43.44 31.16
CA VAL A 536 -0.03 -43.45 31.10
C VAL A 536 -0.47 -43.00 29.70
N PRO A 537 -1.32 -43.78 29.00
CA PRO A 537 -1.91 -43.34 27.75
C PRO A 537 -2.82 -42.13 28.00
N VAL A 538 -2.79 -41.17 27.08
CA VAL A 538 -3.67 -40.00 27.09
C VAL A 538 -4.64 -40.06 25.93
N THR A 539 -5.91 -39.81 26.23
CA THR A 539 -7.00 -39.75 25.26
C THR A 539 -7.06 -38.38 24.62
N LEU A 540 -7.06 -38.33 23.28
CA LEU A 540 -7.10 -37.08 22.52
C LEU A 540 -8.51 -36.80 21.96
N GLN A 541 -9.17 -35.76 22.48
CA GLN A 541 -10.52 -35.34 22.09
C GLN A 541 -10.48 -33.93 21.48
N ILE A 542 -10.74 -33.79 20.18
CA ILE A 542 -10.87 -32.48 19.52
C ILE A 542 -12.29 -31.92 19.68
N ASP A 543 -12.44 -30.61 19.64
CA ASP A 543 -13.73 -29.94 19.45
C ASP A 543 -14.20 -30.15 18.00
N GLU A 544 -15.06 -31.15 17.81
CA GLU A 544 -15.59 -31.55 16.51
C GLU A 544 -16.39 -30.42 15.83
N ARG A 545 -17.10 -29.58 16.60
CA ARG A 545 -17.87 -28.45 16.04
C ARG A 545 -16.91 -27.43 15.46
N ARG A 546 -15.84 -27.10 16.19
CA ARG A 546 -14.77 -26.22 15.72
C ARG A 546 -14.06 -26.82 14.51
N ARG A 547 -13.68 -28.11 14.54
CA ARG A 547 -13.01 -28.80 13.43
C ARG A 547 -13.84 -28.72 12.15
N ASN A 548 -15.13 -29.05 12.23
CA ASN A 548 -16.06 -28.97 11.11
C ASN A 548 -16.19 -27.54 10.58
N ALA A 549 -16.35 -26.55 11.46
CA ALA A 549 -16.42 -25.14 11.06
C ALA A 549 -15.11 -24.66 10.38
N CYS A 550 -13.93 -25.04 10.88
CA CYS A 550 -12.66 -24.80 10.20
C CYS A 550 -12.61 -25.45 8.81
N ALA A 551 -13.02 -26.70 8.67
CA ALA A 551 -12.99 -27.44 7.40
C ALA A 551 -13.96 -26.88 6.35
N ARG A 552 -15.16 -26.44 6.77
CA ARG A 552 -16.11 -25.70 5.93
C ARG A 552 -15.49 -24.40 5.42
N SER A 553 -15.00 -23.56 6.34
CA SER A 553 -14.35 -22.28 5.99
C SER A 553 -13.10 -22.45 5.12
N HIS A 554 -12.30 -23.50 5.30
CA HIS A 554 -11.14 -23.76 4.44
C HIS A 554 -11.59 -24.12 3.02
N THR A 555 -12.50 -25.10 2.88
CA THR A 555 -12.99 -25.52 1.55
C THR A 555 -13.71 -24.38 0.83
N ALA A 556 -14.50 -23.59 1.55
CA ALA A 556 -15.09 -22.33 1.08
C ALA A 556 -14.06 -21.31 0.57
N THR A 557 -12.86 -21.27 1.16
CA THR A 557 -11.79 -20.35 0.76
C THR A 557 -11.22 -20.72 -0.61
N HIS A 558 -11.04 -22.02 -0.89
CA HIS A 558 -10.65 -22.53 -2.21
C HIS A 558 -11.67 -22.18 -3.29
N LEU A 559 -12.97 -22.45 -3.04
CA LEU A 559 -14.03 -22.09 -3.98
C LEU A 559 -14.04 -20.59 -4.31
N LEU A 560 -13.88 -19.73 -3.29
CA LEU A 560 -13.77 -18.28 -3.49
C LEU A 560 -12.53 -17.92 -4.33
N ALA A 561 -11.36 -18.45 -3.98
CA ALA A 561 -10.10 -18.17 -4.65
C ALA A 561 -10.12 -18.54 -6.13
N ASP A 562 -10.57 -19.76 -6.45
CA ASP A 562 -10.70 -20.22 -7.83
C ASP A 562 -11.78 -19.47 -8.61
N THR A 563 -12.90 -19.09 -7.99
CA THR A 563 -13.95 -18.32 -8.69
C THR A 563 -13.48 -16.91 -9.03
N PHE A 564 -12.66 -16.26 -8.21
CA PHE A 564 -12.03 -14.98 -8.56
C PHE A 564 -11.09 -15.11 -9.75
N ASN A 565 -10.22 -16.13 -9.74
CA ASN A 565 -9.27 -16.44 -10.80
C ASN A 565 -9.97 -16.84 -12.12
N LEU A 566 -11.06 -17.59 -12.04
CA LEU A 566 -11.90 -18.00 -13.18
C LEU A 566 -12.59 -16.80 -13.85
N LEU A 567 -13.13 -15.86 -13.07
CA LEU A 567 -13.80 -14.67 -13.61
C LEU A 567 -12.82 -13.64 -14.16
N ASN A 568 -11.59 -13.60 -13.65
CA ASN A 568 -10.49 -12.83 -14.24
C ASN A 568 -9.12 -13.39 -13.80
N PRO A 569 -8.30 -13.93 -14.72
CA PRO A 569 -6.96 -14.46 -14.41
C PRO A 569 -5.96 -13.46 -13.80
N ASP A 570 -6.24 -12.15 -13.87
CA ASP A 570 -5.45 -11.13 -13.16
C ASP A 570 -5.72 -11.12 -11.64
N LEU A 571 -6.86 -11.66 -11.19
CA LEU A 571 -7.32 -11.64 -9.79
C LEU A 571 -6.81 -12.85 -9.01
N LYS A 572 -5.49 -12.93 -8.84
CA LYS A 572 -4.85 -14.07 -8.18
C LYS A 572 -4.97 -14.00 -6.65
N PRO A 573 -5.31 -15.10 -5.97
CA PRO A 573 -5.23 -15.18 -4.51
C PRO A 573 -3.75 -15.08 -4.06
N SER A 574 -3.44 -14.19 -3.11
CA SER A 574 -2.07 -14.01 -2.59
C SER A 574 -1.88 -14.62 -1.20
N SER A 575 -2.92 -14.61 -0.38
CA SER A 575 -2.93 -15.23 0.95
C SER A 575 -4.35 -15.33 1.48
N PHE A 576 -4.59 -16.27 2.40
CA PHE A 576 -5.88 -16.37 3.08
C PHE A 576 -5.75 -16.74 4.54
N ARG A 577 -6.84 -16.52 5.27
CA ARG A 577 -7.03 -16.98 6.66
C ARG A 577 -8.44 -17.49 6.84
N SER A 578 -8.57 -18.71 7.34
CA SER A 578 -9.83 -19.41 7.52
C SER A 578 -10.01 -19.77 8.99
N LYS A 579 -11.08 -19.26 9.59
CA LYS A 579 -11.49 -19.50 10.98
C LYS A 579 -12.89 -20.13 11.01
N PRO A 580 -13.33 -20.72 12.15
CA PRO A 580 -14.68 -21.27 12.28
C PRO A 580 -15.80 -20.30 11.90
N ASP A 581 -15.57 -19.02 12.13
CA ASP A 581 -16.54 -17.93 12.09
C ASP A 581 -16.34 -16.95 10.91
N HIS A 582 -15.16 -16.94 10.28
CA HIS A 582 -14.87 -16.03 9.18
C HIS A 582 -13.78 -16.52 8.22
N ILE A 583 -13.88 -16.06 6.99
CA ILE A 583 -12.92 -16.21 5.90
C ILE A 583 -12.37 -14.83 5.54
N SER A 584 -11.07 -14.76 5.29
CA SER A 584 -10.36 -13.57 4.84
C SER A 584 -9.45 -13.96 3.68
N LEU A 585 -9.82 -13.60 2.46
CA LEU A 585 -9.05 -13.86 1.24
C LEU A 585 -8.41 -12.55 0.75
N ASN A 586 -7.10 -12.52 0.57
CA ASN A 586 -6.39 -11.42 -0.08
C ASN A 586 -6.20 -11.75 -1.56
N ILE A 587 -6.59 -10.81 -2.42
CA ILE A 587 -6.60 -10.93 -3.87
C ILE A 587 -5.70 -9.84 -4.43
N THR A 588 -4.74 -10.22 -5.25
CA THR A 588 -3.92 -9.30 -6.02
C THR A 588 -4.78 -8.67 -7.12
N SER A 589 -4.88 -7.35 -7.13
CA SER A 589 -5.67 -6.58 -8.08
C SER A 589 -5.24 -5.12 -8.10
N ASN A 590 -4.85 -4.62 -9.27
CA ASN A 590 -4.57 -3.20 -9.49
C ASN A 590 -5.82 -2.33 -9.30
N LYS A 591 -6.98 -2.78 -9.79
CA LYS A 591 -8.25 -2.04 -9.73
C LYS A 591 -9.05 -2.38 -8.48
N LYS A 592 -10.09 -1.62 -8.18
CA LYS A 592 -11.09 -2.01 -7.16
C LYS A 592 -11.93 -3.15 -7.72
N LEU A 593 -12.26 -4.15 -6.91
CA LEU A 593 -13.20 -5.20 -7.30
C LEU A 593 -14.59 -4.56 -7.49
N SER A 594 -15.16 -4.74 -8.67
CA SER A 594 -16.48 -4.17 -8.98
C SER A 594 -17.58 -4.87 -8.19
N LYS A 595 -18.68 -4.15 -7.95
CA LYS A 595 -19.88 -4.72 -7.29
C LYS A 595 -20.39 -5.96 -8.04
N LYS A 596 -20.34 -5.94 -9.39
CA LYS A 596 -20.75 -7.07 -10.24
C LYS A 596 -19.86 -8.30 -9.99
N GLN A 597 -18.53 -8.16 -10.06
CA GLN A 597 -17.61 -9.27 -9.83
C GLN A 597 -17.82 -9.93 -8.47
N ILE A 598 -17.99 -9.15 -7.40
CA ILE A 598 -18.21 -9.70 -6.05
C ILE A 598 -19.53 -10.49 -5.98
N GLN A 599 -20.60 -10.00 -6.61
CA GLN A 599 -21.90 -10.71 -6.63
C GLN A 599 -21.82 -11.98 -7.47
N GLU A 600 -21.09 -11.94 -8.58
CA GLU A 600 -20.90 -13.07 -9.50
C GLU A 600 -20.09 -14.19 -8.85
N VAL A 601 -19.04 -13.85 -8.08
CA VAL A 601 -18.32 -14.81 -7.21
C VAL A 601 -19.25 -15.45 -6.19
N GLU A 602 -19.98 -14.64 -5.40
CA GLU A 602 -20.90 -15.15 -4.37
C GLU A 602 -21.94 -16.10 -4.97
N ASN A 603 -22.50 -15.75 -6.13
CA ASN A 603 -23.51 -16.55 -6.82
C ASN A 603 -22.94 -17.87 -7.35
N LEU A 604 -21.78 -17.85 -8.03
CA LEU A 604 -21.15 -19.04 -8.59
C LEU A 604 -20.68 -20.02 -7.52
N VAL A 605 -20.08 -19.52 -6.43
CA VAL A 605 -19.67 -20.35 -5.29
C VAL A 605 -20.88 -21.00 -4.62
N ASN A 606 -21.95 -20.23 -4.34
CA ASN A 606 -23.18 -20.80 -3.78
C ASN A 606 -23.88 -21.78 -4.75
N LYS A 607 -23.71 -21.64 -6.07
CA LYS A 607 -24.18 -22.60 -7.07
C LYS A 607 -23.38 -23.91 -7.01
N ALA A 608 -22.04 -23.83 -7.00
CA ALA A 608 -21.17 -25.01 -6.85
C ALA A 608 -21.43 -25.77 -5.54
N ILE A 609 -21.71 -25.04 -4.45
CA ILE A 609 -22.10 -25.64 -3.16
C ILE A 609 -23.41 -26.45 -3.28
N LYS A 610 -24.42 -25.93 -3.99
CA LYS A 610 -25.69 -26.64 -4.24
C LYS A 610 -25.54 -27.86 -5.14
N GLU A 611 -24.53 -27.88 -6.02
CA GLU A 611 -24.17 -29.04 -6.83
C GLU A 611 -23.58 -30.18 -5.98
N ASN A 612 -23.15 -29.90 -4.74
CA ASN A 612 -22.76 -30.87 -3.72
C ASN A 612 -21.70 -31.89 -4.18
N ALA A 613 -20.78 -31.45 -5.04
CA ALA A 613 -19.68 -32.25 -5.54
C ALA A 613 -18.81 -32.83 -4.40
N ILE A 614 -18.14 -33.95 -4.68
CA ILE A 614 -17.21 -34.60 -3.75
C ILE A 614 -15.90 -33.80 -3.73
N VAL A 615 -15.31 -33.67 -2.54
CA VAL A 615 -13.96 -33.13 -2.34
C VAL A 615 -12.99 -34.32 -2.26
N GLU A 616 -12.27 -34.55 -3.34
CA GLU A 616 -11.28 -35.61 -3.41
C GLU A 616 -9.93 -35.17 -2.83
N THR A 617 -9.20 -36.11 -2.23
CA THR A 617 -7.87 -35.84 -1.68
C THR A 617 -6.89 -36.92 -2.13
N LYS A 618 -5.77 -36.53 -2.73
CA LYS A 618 -4.76 -37.46 -3.26
C LYS A 618 -3.37 -37.12 -2.71
N ILE A 619 -2.58 -38.14 -2.38
CA ILE A 619 -1.17 -38.00 -2.05
C ILE A 619 -0.37 -38.31 -3.32
N VAL A 620 0.50 -37.39 -3.74
CA VAL A 620 1.21 -37.41 -5.03
C VAL A 620 2.65 -36.92 -4.80
N ARG A 621 3.65 -37.56 -5.42
CA ARG A 621 5.05 -37.08 -5.34
C ARG A 621 5.19 -35.71 -6.03
N LYS A 622 6.09 -34.85 -5.57
CA LYS A 622 6.37 -33.53 -6.18
C LYS A 622 6.60 -33.61 -7.69
N THR A 623 7.35 -34.63 -8.14
CA THR A 623 7.63 -34.88 -9.57
C THR A 623 6.37 -35.13 -10.39
N ASP A 624 5.42 -35.86 -9.81
CA ASP A 624 4.20 -36.29 -10.49
C ASP A 624 3.13 -35.19 -10.40
N ALA A 625 3.16 -34.38 -9.33
CA ALA A 625 2.29 -33.22 -9.13
C ALA A 625 2.53 -32.13 -10.19
N ALA A 626 3.77 -31.94 -10.64
CA ALA A 626 4.13 -31.01 -11.70
C ALA A 626 3.50 -31.36 -13.08
N LEU A 627 2.97 -32.57 -13.25
CA LEU A 627 2.27 -33.03 -14.46
C LEU A 627 0.75 -32.78 -14.41
N ILE A 628 0.22 -32.31 -13.28
CA ILE A 628 -1.22 -32.10 -13.08
C ILE A 628 -1.60 -30.73 -13.64
N SER A 629 -2.31 -30.73 -14.77
CA SER A 629 -2.83 -29.51 -15.40
C SER A 629 -3.69 -28.70 -14.43
N ASN A 630 -3.44 -27.40 -14.35
CA ASN A 630 -4.13 -26.44 -13.49
C ASN A 630 -4.02 -26.72 -11.98
N LEU A 631 -3.00 -27.47 -11.52
CA LEU A 631 -2.67 -27.54 -10.10
C LEU A 631 -2.22 -26.16 -9.61
N LEU A 632 -3.01 -25.53 -8.74
CA LEU A 632 -2.58 -24.32 -8.05
C LEU A 632 -1.67 -24.66 -6.87
N THR A 633 -0.56 -23.93 -6.81
CA THR A 633 0.37 -23.88 -5.69
C THR A 633 0.59 -22.42 -5.31
N ILE A 634 0.60 -22.09 -4.02
CA ILE A 634 0.98 -20.75 -3.59
C ILE A 634 2.50 -20.61 -3.79
N PRO A 635 2.99 -19.60 -4.53
CA PRO A 635 4.42 -19.32 -4.66
C PRO A 635 5.09 -19.20 -3.29
N GLU A 636 6.39 -19.50 -3.22
CA GLU A 636 7.22 -19.50 -2.00
C GLU A 636 6.87 -20.55 -0.93
N VAL A 637 5.71 -21.21 -0.98
CA VAL A 637 5.35 -22.29 -0.05
C VAL A 637 6.08 -23.58 -0.42
N ASN A 638 7.06 -24.00 0.39
CA ASN A 638 7.63 -25.35 0.28
C ASN A 638 6.66 -26.39 0.85
N TYR A 639 5.88 -27.01 -0.02
CA TYR A 639 5.06 -28.19 0.30
C TYR A 639 5.96 -29.40 0.64
N PRO A 640 5.52 -30.36 1.47
CA PRO A 640 6.25 -31.61 1.70
C PRO A 640 6.24 -32.52 0.46
N ASP A 641 7.14 -33.52 0.42
CA ASP A 641 7.07 -34.63 -0.55
C ASP A 641 6.83 -35.95 0.22
N PRO A 642 5.76 -36.71 -0.06
CA PRO A 642 4.72 -36.45 -1.06
C PRO A 642 3.78 -35.30 -0.70
N MET A 643 3.32 -34.58 -1.72
CA MET A 643 2.35 -33.50 -1.61
C MET A 643 0.92 -34.06 -1.42
N ARG A 644 0.10 -33.31 -0.68
CA ARG A 644 -1.34 -33.55 -0.59
C ARG A 644 -2.08 -32.57 -1.51
N ILE A 645 -2.86 -33.14 -2.42
CA ILE A 645 -3.66 -32.41 -3.42
C ILE A 645 -5.14 -32.58 -3.09
N ILE A 646 -5.88 -31.49 -3.27
CA ILE A 646 -7.33 -31.42 -3.14
C ILE A 646 -7.91 -31.14 -4.51
N ALA A 647 -8.90 -31.93 -4.91
CA ALA A 647 -9.60 -31.77 -6.18
C ALA A 647 -11.10 -31.68 -5.93
N ILE A 648 -11.73 -30.72 -6.58
CA ILE A 648 -13.17 -30.45 -6.54
C ILE A 648 -13.60 -30.25 -7.99
N GLU A 649 -14.44 -31.16 -8.48
CA GLU A 649 -15.01 -31.07 -9.83
C GLU A 649 -16.53 -30.94 -9.73
N SER A 650 -17.04 -29.71 -9.91
CA SER A 650 -18.47 -29.41 -10.01
C SER A 650 -18.79 -28.88 -11.41
N PRO A 651 -20.05 -29.02 -11.90
CA PRO A 651 -20.48 -28.45 -13.17
C PRO A 651 -20.24 -26.93 -13.31
N SER A 652 -20.22 -26.18 -12.20
CA SER A 652 -19.97 -24.74 -12.19
C SER A 652 -18.53 -24.33 -11.85
N LEU A 653 -17.73 -25.20 -11.23
CA LEU A 653 -16.39 -24.85 -10.76
C LEU A 653 -15.46 -26.06 -10.70
N ARG A 654 -14.23 -25.89 -11.18
CA ARG A 654 -13.13 -26.84 -11.03
C ARG A 654 -12.04 -26.19 -10.17
N SER A 655 -11.66 -26.86 -9.08
CA SER A 655 -10.60 -26.43 -8.17
C SER A 655 -9.63 -27.59 -7.96
N VAL A 656 -8.34 -27.37 -8.17
CA VAL A 656 -7.28 -28.38 -7.97
C VAL A 656 -6.08 -27.71 -7.33
N GLU A 657 -5.86 -27.96 -6.04
CA GLU A 657 -4.87 -27.22 -5.24
C GLU A 657 -3.98 -28.12 -4.39
N ALA A 658 -2.72 -27.72 -4.22
CA ALA A 658 -1.84 -28.28 -3.21
C ALA A 658 -2.23 -27.71 -1.83
N CYS A 659 -2.81 -28.55 -0.95
CA CYS A 659 -3.28 -28.09 0.36
C CYS A 659 -3.15 -29.14 1.49
N CYS A 660 -2.57 -28.70 2.60
CA CYS A 660 -2.44 -29.44 3.85
C CYS A 660 -3.56 -29.10 4.85
N GLY A 661 -4.69 -28.54 4.41
CA GLY A 661 -5.85 -28.20 5.23
C GLY A 661 -6.73 -29.39 5.60
N THR A 662 -7.63 -29.21 6.56
CA THR A 662 -8.79 -30.11 6.73
C THR A 662 -9.94 -29.62 5.86
N HIS A 663 -10.65 -30.53 5.21
CA HIS A 663 -11.73 -30.20 4.26
C HIS A 663 -13.01 -30.96 4.61
N VAL A 664 -14.14 -30.44 4.15
CA VAL A 664 -15.40 -31.20 4.11
C VAL A 664 -15.29 -32.35 3.11
N LYS A 665 -16.18 -33.34 3.18
CA LYS A 665 -16.22 -34.43 2.19
C LYS A 665 -16.95 -34.04 0.90
N ASN A 666 -17.97 -33.20 1.03
CA ASN A 666 -18.85 -32.77 -0.05
C ASN A 666 -19.15 -31.28 0.08
N LEU A 667 -19.32 -30.55 -1.02
CA LEU A 667 -19.49 -29.10 -0.98
C LEU A 667 -20.74 -28.63 -0.23
N GLY A 668 -21.81 -29.44 -0.20
CA GLY A 668 -23.03 -29.12 0.54
C GLY A 668 -22.84 -29.06 2.06
N GLU A 669 -21.80 -29.71 2.60
CA GLU A 669 -21.44 -29.61 4.04
C GLU A 669 -20.99 -28.18 4.41
N ILE A 670 -20.54 -27.36 3.45
CA ILE A 670 -20.13 -25.97 3.69
C ILE A 670 -21.32 -25.11 4.16
N GLY A 671 -22.54 -25.43 3.71
CA GLY A 671 -23.67 -24.51 3.76
C GLY A 671 -23.45 -23.31 2.82
N PRO A 672 -24.39 -22.35 2.76
CA PRO A 672 -24.21 -21.17 1.93
C PRO A 672 -23.03 -20.30 2.41
N ILE A 673 -22.59 -19.39 1.54
CA ILE A 673 -21.54 -18.40 1.82
C ILE A 673 -22.11 -17.00 1.61
N VAL A 674 -21.76 -16.09 2.50
CA VAL A 674 -22.11 -14.67 2.40
C VAL A 674 -20.84 -13.82 2.46
N ILE A 675 -20.59 -13.03 1.43
CA ILE A 675 -19.53 -12.02 1.43
C ILE A 675 -20.01 -10.85 2.29
N ILE A 676 -19.23 -10.53 3.33
CA ILE A 676 -19.55 -9.50 4.34
C ILE A 676 -18.73 -8.22 4.15
N GLY A 677 -17.80 -8.19 3.20
CA GLY A 677 -17.11 -6.95 2.83
C GLY A 677 -15.93 -7.13 1.87
N GLN A 678 -15.50 -6.02 1.28
CA GLN A 678 -14.15 -5.85 0.74
C GLN A 678 -13.44 -4.68 1.41
N LYS A 679 -12.12 -4.77 1.56
CA LYS A 679 -11.24 -3.69 2.02
C LYS A 679 -10.03 -3.57 1.10
N THR A 680 -9.68 -2.35 0.71
CA THR A 680 -8.36 -2.06 0.12
C THR A 680 -7.32 -2.23 1.22
N MET A 681 -6.43 -3.22 1.09
CA MET A 681 -5.33 -3.43 2.04
C MET A 681 -4.12 -2.60 1.62
N SER A 682 -3.86 -2.55 0.31
CA SER A 682 -2.83 -1.72 -0.30
C SER A 682 -3.20 -1.41 -1.74
N GLN A 683 -2.30 -0.79 -2.52
CA GLN A 683 -2.61 -0.43 -3.90
C GLN A 683 -2.99 -1.63 -4.75
N MET A 684 -2.24 -2.72 -4.62
CA MET A 684 -2.42 -3.95 -5.40
C MET A 684 -3.11 -5.08 -4.63
N SER A 685 -3.51 -4.87 -3.36
CA SER A 685 -4.16 -5.92 -2.54
C SER A 685 -5.59 -5.55 -2.14
N ARG A 686 -6.51 -6.48 -2.34
CA ARG A 686 -7.93 -6.41 -1.96
C ARG A 686 -8.24 -7.56 -1.03
N LYS A 687 -8.63 -7.25 0.20
CA LYS A 687 -9.14 -8.24 1.15
C LYS A 687 -10.64 -8.40 0.97
N VAL A 688 -11.09 -9.60 0.64
CA VAL A 688 -12.49 -10.01 0.67
C VAL A 688 -12.74 -10.80 1.96
N SER A 689 -13.79 -10.42 2.69
CA SER A 689 -14.22 -11.08 3.91
C SER A 689 -15.55 -11.79 3.69
N ALA A 690 -15.67 -13.04 4.12
CA ALA A 690 -16.88 -13.85 3.98
C ALA A 690 -17.15 -14.68 5.24
N VAL A 691 -18.38 -15.19 5.37
CA VAL A 691 -18.80 -16.16 6.37
C VAL A 691 -19.42 -17.38 5.69
N SER A 692 -19.35 -18.55 6.34
CA SER A 692 -19.92 -19.81 5.84
C SER A 692 -20.62 -20.59 6.95
N GLY A 693 -21.48 -21.54 6.59
CA GLY A 693 -22.14 -22.44 7.53
C GLY A 693 -23.03 -21.73 8.56
N ASP A 694 -22.90 -22.12 9.83
CA ASP A 694 -23.91 -21.87 10.87
C ASP A 694 -24.20 -20.37 11.15
N LEU A 695 -23.28 -19.46 10.81
CA LEU A 695 -23.46 -18.01 11.00
C LEU A 695 -24.26 -17.33 9.87
N THR A 696 -24.39 -17.93 8.70
CA THR A 696 -25.03 -17.26 7.56
C THR A 696 -26.50 -16.90 7.77
N PRO A 697 -27.35 -17.72 8.42
CA PRO A 697 -28.76 -17.36 8.61
C PRO A 697 -28.92 -16.14 9.52
N GLU A 698 -28.05 -16.01 10.52
CA GLU A 698 -28.03 -14.86 11.41
C GLU A 698 -27.56 -13.59 10.68
N VAL A 699 -26.49 -13.68 9.90
CA VAL A 699 -25.97 -12.56 9.09
C VAL A 699 -27.01 -12.06 8.08
N LEU A 700 -27.70 -12.98 7.38
CA LEU A 700 -28.79 -12.64 6.46
C LEU A 700 -29.94 -11.93 7.19
N LYS A 701 -30.46 -12.53 8.28
CA LYS A 701 -31.57 -11.98 9.07
C LYS A 701 -31.25 -10.60 9.67
N ARG A 702 -30.01 -10.37 10.13
CA ARG A 702 -29.55 -9.04 10.57
C ARG A 702 -29.62 -8.02 9.42
N GLY A 703 -29.22 -8.41 8.22
CA GLY A 703 -29.33 -7.58 7.02
C GLY A 703 -30.78 -7.22 6.67
N GLU A 704 -31.68 -8.20 6.70
CA GLU A 704 -33.12 -8.00 6.46
C GLU A 704 -33.74 -7.05 7.49
N ASN A 705 -33.47 -7.24 8.78
CA ASN A 705 -33.96 -6.37 9.85
C ASN A 705 -33.52 -4.91 9.67
N LEU A 706 -32.27 -4.67 9.25
CA LEU A 706 -31.78 -3.31 8.98
C LEU A 706 -32.43 -2.68 7.73
N LEU A 707 -32.71 -3.48 6.70
CA LEU A 707 -33.46 -3.01 5.52
C LEU A 707 -34.91 -2.65 5.87
N ASN A 708 -35.57 -3.44 6.72
CA ASN A 708 -36.93 -3.17 7.18
C ASN A 708 -36.98 -1.87 8.00
N ARG A 709 -36.06 -1.69 8.96
CA ARG A 709 -35.92 -0.42 9.71
C ARG A 709 -35.64 0.77 8.80
N LEU A 710 -34.81 0.61 7.76
CA LEU A 710 -34.59 1.65 6.76
C LEU A 710 -35.88 1.98 5.97
N MET A 711 -36.72 0.98 5.66
CA MET A 711 -38.02 1.20 5.02
C MET A 711 -39.01 1.92 5.96
N GLU A 712 -39.04 1.58 7.25
CA GLU A 712 -39.83 2.28 8.26
C GLU A 712 -39.45 3.77 8.32
N LEU A 713 -38.15 4.08 8.43
CA LEU A 713 -37.64 5.46 8.42
C LEU A 713 -37.97 6.21 7.12
N ARG A 714 -37.98 5.50 5.98
CA ARG A 714 -38.40 6.04 4.67
C ARG A 714 -39.90 6.35 4.63
N MET A 715 -40.74 5.52 5.23
CA MET A 715 -42.15 5.79 5.33
C MET A 715 -42.41 6.96 6.29
N GLU A 716 -41.75 6.99 7.45
CA GLU A 716 -41.89 8.05 8.44
C GLU A 716 -41.56 9.43 7.83
N ILE A 717 -40.39 9.59 7.17
CA ILE A 717 -40.02 10.86 6.53
C ILE A 717 -40.89 11.21 5.32
N LYS A 718 -41.49 10.23 4.63
CA LYS A 718 -42.43 10.45 3.51
C LYS A 718 -43.82 10.83 4.01
N SER A 719 -44.23 10.33 5.17
CA SER A 719 -45.49 10.68 5.85
C SER A 719 -45.42 11.99 6.63
N CYS A 720 -44.23 12.56 6.82
CA CYS A 720 -44.04 13.86 7.46
C CYS A 720 -44.86 14.93 6.71
N PRO A 721 -45.90 15.52 7.33
CA PRO A 721 -46.78 16.46 6.63
C PRO A 721 -46.01 17.71 6.19
N GLY A 722 -46.41 18.28 5.06
CA GLY A 722 -45.95 19.60 4.62
C GLY A 722 -46.69 20.76 5.29
N SER A 723 -47.21 20.58 6.51
CA SER A 723 -48.21 21.46 7.14
C SER A 723 -47.90 21.81 8.59
N THR A 724 -47.70 23.12 8.83
CA THR A 724 -48.06 23.95 10.01
C THR A 724 -47.75 23.53 11.46
N ASP A 725 -47.45 22.27 11.80
CA ASP A 725 -46.98 21.90 13.14
C ASP A 725 -45.46 21.68 13.15
N ASP A 726 -44.78 22.75 13.52
CA ASP A 726 -43.32 22.86 13.59
C ASP A 726 -42.67 21.86 14.56
N GLN A 727 -43.39 21.45 15.62
CA GLN A 727 -42.89 20.51 16.61
C GLN A 727 -42.90 19.08 16.07
N THR A 728 -44.01 18.67 15.43
CA THR A 728 -44.15 17.34 14.82
C THR A 728 -43.11 17.10 13.71
N VAL A 729 -42.78 18.11 12.90
CA VAL A 729 -41.71 18.02 11.89
C VAL A 729 -40.33 17.88 12.55
N ALA A 730 -40.02 18.70 13.55
CA ALA A 730 -38.74 18.65 14.27
C ALA A 730 -38.53 17.29 14.96
N ASP A 731 -39.55 16.76 15.63
CA ASP A 731 -39.47 15.47 16.31
C ASP A 731 -39.32 14.30 15.33
N THR A 732 -39.98 14.38 14.17
CA THR A 732 -39.83 13.39 13.09
C THR A 732 -38.42 13.41 12.52
N VAL A 733 -37.87 14.59 12.22
CA VAL A 733 -36.47 14.73 11.78
C VAL A 733 -35.50 14.16 12.83
N ASN A 734 -35.69 14.49 14.11
CA ASN A 734 -34.85 14.00 15.20
C ASN A 734 -34.88 12.47 15.34
N ARG A 735 -36.07 11.84 15.24
CA ARG A 735 -36.22 10.37 15.25
C ARG A 735 -35.54 9.73 14.06
N VAL A 736 -35.73 10.24 12.85
CA VAL A 736 -35.09 9.68 11.65
C VAL A 736 -33.58 9.87 11.67
N GLN A 737 -33.06 11.02 12.11
CA GLN A 737 -31.62 11.23 12.31
C GLN A 737 -31.02 10.30 13.37
N LYS A 738 -31.77 9.98 14.44
CA LYS A 738 -31.36 8.96 15.41
C LYS A 738 -31.33 7.56 14.77
N GLY A 739 -32.41 7.16 14.10
CA GLY A 739 -32.48 5.86 13.40
C GLY A 739 -31.37 5.65 12.37
N ILE A 740 -30.99 6.70 11.62
CA ILE A 740 -29.84 6.68 10.71
C ILE A 740 -28.51 6.45 11.46
N ARG A 741 -28.30 7.08 12.62
CA ARG A 741 -27.11 6.87 13.46
C ARG A 741 -27.06 5.45 14.04
N ASP A 742 -28.21 4.93 14.48
CA ASP A 742 -28.33 3.58 15.03
C ASP A 742 -28.02 2.53 13.93
N ILE A 743 -28.63 2.65 12.75
CA ILE A 743 -28.32 1.80 11.57
C ILE A 743 -26.83 1.87 11.21
N ARG A 744 -26.23 3.07 11.12
CA ARG A 744 -24.79 3.21 10.79
C ARG A 744 -23.87 2.58 11.84
N THR A 745 -24.27 2.61 13.11
CA THR A 745 -23.56 1.96 14.21
C THR A 745 -23.62 0.44 14.07
N GLU A 746 -24.81 -0.12 13.88
CA GLU A 746 -25.00 -1.57 13.70
C GLU A 746 -24.31 -2.12 12.45
N VAL A 747 -24.32 -1.37 11.34
CA VAL A 747 -23.62 -1.68 10.07
C VAL A 747 -22.10 -1.78 10.24
N ARG A 748 -21.52 -0.96 11.13
CA ARG A 748 -20.09 -0.93 11.46
C ARG A 748 -19.72 -2.08 12.38
N ASP A 749 -20.54 -2.33 13.39
CA ASP A 749 -20.19 -3.20 14.52
C ASP A 749 -20.59 -4.68 14.31
N ASN A 750 -21.33 -5.00 13.23
CA ASN A 750 -21.79 -6.35 12.92
C ASN A 750 -21.41 -6.86 11.52
N PHE A 751 -21.37 -8.19 11.40
CA PHE A 751 -21.40 -8.87 10.10
C PHE A 751 -22.83 -8.82 9.51
N ILE A 752 -22.92 -8.25 8.31
CA ILE A 752 -24.11 -8.19 7.45
C ILE A 752 -23.68 -8.41 6.00
N PRO A 753 -24.56 -8.82 5.08
CA PRO A 753 -24.21 -9.06 3.68
C PRO A 753 -23.67 -7.78 3.02
N TYR A 754 -22.62 -7.90 2.21
CA TYR A 754 -21.91 -6.76 1.62
C TYR A 754 -22.82 -5.86 0.78
N PHE A 755 -23.72 -6.45 -0.01
CA PHE A 755 -24.67 -5.70 -0.83
C PHE A 755 -25.76 -4.99 0.01
N VAL A 756 -26.12 -5.58 1.16
CA VAL A 756 -27.01 -4.92 2.12
C VAL A 756 -26.29 -3.72 2.76
N ARG A 757 -25.02 -3.85 3.17
CA ARG A 757 -24.21 -2.72 3.66
C ARG A 757 -24.16 -1.58 2.62
N LEU A 758 -23.79 -1.87 1.38
CA LEU A 758 -23.73 -0.88 0.30
C LEU A 758 -25.08 -0.18 0.06
N LYS A 759 -26.20 -0.91 0.17
CA LYS A 759 -27.53 -0.35 0.03
C LYS A 759 -27.87 0.58 1.20
N LEU A 760 -27.61 0.16 2.44
CA LEU A 760 -27.83 0.96 3.65
C LEU A 760 -26.97 2.24 3.65
N GLU A 761 -25.72 2.18 3.20
CA GLU A 761 -24.84 3.35 3.07
C GLU A 761 -25.44 4.40 2.12
N VAL A 762 -25.78 4.00 0.88
CA VAL A 762 -26.39 4.90 -0.12
C VAL A 762 -27.76 5.41 0.34
N ASP A 763 -28.61 4.52 0.84
CA ASP A 763 -30.00 4.86 1.17
C ASP A 763 -30.13 5.71 2.44
N THR A 764 -29.21 5.57 3.41
CA THR A 764 -29.17 6.47 4.57
C THR A 764 -28.60 7.86 4.23
N GLU A 765 -27.72 7.99 3.22
CA GLU A 765 -27.28 9.31 2.76
C GLU A 765 -28.42 10.01 2.01
N LYS A 766 -29.14 9.31 1.12
CA LYS A 766 -30.37 9.84 0.49
C LYS A 766 -31.43 10.32 1.50
N LEU A 767 -31.56 9.63 2.64
CA LEU A 767 -32.44 10.07 3.73
C LEU A 767 -31.93 11.35 4.41
N LYS A 768 -30.62 11.51 4.60
CA LYS A 768 -30.03 12.75 5.09
C LYS A 768 -30.24 13.90 4.11
N ASP A 769 -30.00 13.69 2.83
CA ASP A 769 -30.25 14.71 1.80
C ASP A 769 -31.72 15.16 1.82
N ARG A 770 -32.66 14.22 1.99
CA ARG A 770 -34.09 14.54 2.14
C ARG A 770 -34.39 15.31 3.42
N ILE A 771 -33.75 14.99 4.54
CA ILE A 771 -33.86 15.76 5.79
C ILE A 771 -33.32 17.17 5.61
N SER A 772 -32.14 17.34 5.01
CA SER A 772 -31.53 18.64 4.72
C SER A 772 -32.46 19.49 3.85
N PHE A 773 -33.02 18.92 2.80
CA PHE A 773 -34.01 19.58 1.93
C PHE A 773 -35.27 20.01 2.70
N LEU A 774 -35.79 19.17 3.61
CA LEU A 774 -36.97 19.53 4.42
C LEU A 774 -36.65 20.66 5.42
N LEU A 775 -35.45 20.67 5.99
CA LEU A 775 -34.98 21.73 6.89
C LEU A 775 -34.73 23.05 6.14
N GLU A 776 -34.09 23.01 4.97
CA GLU A 776 -33.87 24.18 4.11
C GLU A 776 -35.20 24.75 3.59
N LYS A 777 -36.14 23.88 3.19
CA LYS A 777 -37.49 24.32 2.82
C LYS A 777 -38.16 25.02 4.00
N ARG A 778 -38.13 24.43 5.20
CA ARG A 778 -38.68 25.06 6.42
C ARG A 778 -38.03 26.40 6.72
N GLU A 779 -36.71 26.53 6.58
CA GLU A 779 -36.00 27.80 6.80
C GLU A 779 -36.43 28.88 5.80
N ASN A 780 -36.66 28.51 4.54
CA ASN A 780 -37.16 29.41 3.51
C ASN A 780 -38.64 29.78 3.72
N ASP A 781 -39.49 28.82 4.10
CA ASP A 781 -40.90 29.06 4.45
C ASP A 781 -40.98 30.03 5.66
N LEU A 782 -40.18 29.82 6.72
CA LEU A 782 -40.08 30.76 7.87
C LEU A 782 -39.62 32.16 7.48
N LYS A 783 -38.62 32.28 6.58
CA LYS A 783 -38.15 33.59 6.08
C LYS A 783 -39.24 34.33 5.32
N ASN A 784 -40.01 33.62 4.50
CA ASN A 784 -41.12 34.19 3.73
C ASN A 784 -42.22 34.72 4.67
N ASP A 785 -42.64 33.93 5.67
CA ASP A 785 -43.63 34.35 6.67
C ASP A 785 -43.14 35.57 7.46
N LEU A 786 -41.89 35.57 7.91
CA LEU A 786 -41.30 36.70 8.63
C LEU A 786 -41.29 37.98 7.76
N THR A 787 -40.98 37.87 6.46
CA THR A 787 -41.08 39.04 5.55
C THR A 787 -42.52 39.50 5.32
N SER A 788 -43.52 38.61 5.37
CA SER A 788 -44.94 38.96 5.29
C SER A 788 -45.40 39.77 6.51
N GLU A 789 -45.03 39.32 7.72
CA GLU A 789 -45.33 40.04 8.96
C GLU A 789 -44.63 41.40 9.03
N VAL A 790 -43.35 41.47 8.66
CA VAL A 790 -42.59 42.73 8.65
C VAL A 790 -43.21 43.76 7.69
N HIS A 791 -43.64 43.36 6.49
CA HIS A 791 -44.38 44.26 5.60
C HIS A 791 -45.69 44.74 6.24
N THR A 792 -46.45 43.85 6.88
CA THR A 792 -47.71 44.17 7.57
C THR A 792 -47.50 45.18 8.70
N VAL A 793 -46.47 45.00 9.52
CA VAL A 793 -46.09 45.93 10.60
C VAL A 793 -45.61 47.26 10.02
N MET A 794 -44.82 47.26 8.95
CA MET A 794 -44.33 48.48 8.31
C MET A 794 -45.47 49.31 7.70
N ILE A 795 -46.48 48.67 7.10
CA ILE A 795 -47.71 49.33 6.62
C ILE A 795 -48.49 49.96 7.78
N HIS A 796 -48.66 49.24 8.90
CA HIS A 796 -49.31 49.80 10.10
C HIS A 796 -48.54 50.97 10.71
N PHE A 797 -47.20 50.91 10.73
CA PHE A 797 -46.34 51.99 11.22
C PHE A 797 -46.42 53.23 10.34
N LEU A 798 -46.45 53.07 9.01
CA LEU A 798 -46.65 54.17 8.06
C LEU A 798 -48.04 54.81 8.23
N LEU A 799 -49.10 54.00 8.39
CA LEU A 799 -50.45 54.49 8.71
C LEU A 799 -50.48 55.28 10.02
N LEU A 800 -49.84 54.78 11.08
CA LEU A 800 -49.73 55.48 12.37
C LEU A 800 -48.96 56.80 12.26
N GLN A 801 -47.87 56.87 11.47
CA GLN A 801 -47.18 58.13 11.20
C GLN A 801 -48.05 59.12 10.42
N CYS A 802 -48.81 58.67 9.42
CA CYS A 802 -49.75 59.53 8.70
C CYS A 802 -50.83 60.10 9.63
N ILE A 803 -51.36 59.30 10.57
CA ILE A 803 -52.35 59.73 11.56
C ILE A 803 -51.74 60.72 12.55
N SER A 804 -50.54 60.46 13.10
CA SER A 804 -49.93 61.35 14.10
C SER A 804 -49.57 62.72 13.50
N ARG A 805 -48.98 62.74 12.29
CA ARG A 805 -48.67 64.00 11.58
C ARG A 805 -49.94 64.81 11.31
N ARG A 806 -51.07 64.16 10.99
CA ARG A 806 -52.37 64.84 10.80
C ARG A 806 -52.83 65.63 12.03
N MET A 807 -52.55 65.15 13.23
CA MET A 807 -52.87 65.87 14.47
C MET A 807 -51.96 67.08 14.69
N SER A 808 -50.65 66.95 14.41
CA SER A 808 -49.68 68.06 14.55
C SER A 808 -49.90 69.22 13.57
N TYR A 809 -50.31 68.96 12.32
CA TYR A 809 -50.63 70.04 11.38
C TYR A 809 -51.89 70.81 11.78
N ARG A 810 -52.87 70.16 12.43
CA ARG A 810 -54.12 70.79 12.87
C ARG A 810 -53.91 71.80 14.00
N SER A 811 -52.97 71.57 14.93
CA SER A 811 -52.64 72.54 15.99
C SER A 811 -51.88 73.76 15.43
N LEU A 812 -50.88 73.54 14.58
CA LEU A 812 -50.11 74.59 13.91
C LEU A 812 -50.97 75.52 13.05
N PHE A 813 -51.98 74.99 12.36
CA PHE A 813 -52.93 75.80 11.58
C PHE A 813 -53.75 76.74 12.48
N MET A 814 -54.30 76.22 13.58
CA MET A 814 -55.11 77.00 14.53
C MET A 814 -54.29 78.12 15.22
N GLU A 815 -53.01 77.89 15.48
CA GLU A 815 -52.13 78.90 16.07
C GLU A 815 -51.77 80.02 15.09
N ARG A 816 -51.43 79.67 13.82
CA ARG A 816 -51.18 80.66 12.76
C ARG A 816 -52.42 81.51 12.46
N GLN A 817 -53.62 80.92 12.47
CA GLN A 817 -54.88 81.64 12.26
C GLN A 817 -55.14 82.69 13.36
N LYS A 818 -54.82 82.37 14.63
CA LYS A 818 -54.89 83.35 15.75
C LYS A 818 -53.91 84.51 15.58
N ARG A 819 -52.66 84.23 15.17
CA ARG A 819 -51.65 85.29 14.94
C ARG A 819 -52.05 86.22 13.79
N TRP A 820 -52.61 85.68 12.69
CA TRP A 820 -53.09 86.47 11.56
C TRP A 820 -54.25 87.42 11.94
N GLN A 821 -55.20 86.95 12.77
CA GLN A 821 -56.30 87.79 13.24
C GLN A 821 -55.85 88.93 14.17
N HIS A 822 -54.76 88.76 14.92
CA HIS A 822 -54.21 89.82 15.78
C HIS A 822 -53.56 90.96 14.98
N SER A 823 -52.94 90.65 13.85
CA SER A 823 -52.29 91.63 12.95
C SER A 823 -53.26 92.62 12.28
N ARG A 824 -54.57 92.40 12.32
CA ARG A 824 -55.58 93.22 11.64
C ARG A 824 -56.10 94.43 12.44
N LYS A 825 -55.68 94.60 13.70
CA LYS A 825 -56.31 95.57 14.64
C LYS A 825 -55.49 96.82 14.99
N ASN A 826 -54.38 97.12 14.32
CA ASN A 826 -53.64 98.36 14.55
C ASN A 826 -52.96 98.89 13.26
N PRO A 827 -53.45 99.98 12.63
CA PRO A 827 -52.98 100.43 11.31
C PRO A 827 -52.06 101.65 11.36
N LEU A 828 -50.97 101.60 12.14
CA LEU A 828 -49.91 102.62 12.09
C LEU A 828 -48.51 102.01 12.22
N ARG A 829 -47.64 102.41 11.29
CA ARG A 829 -46.23 102.02 11.07
C ARG A 829 -45.93 100.72 10.30
N ALA A 830 -45.17 100.97 9.23
CA ALA A 830 -44.00 100.25 8.76
C ALA A 830 -44.17 99.09 7.77
N ARG A 831 -43.68 99.40 6.55
CA ARG A 831 -42.81 98.60 5.66
C ARG A 831 -42.45 97.18 6.12
N ALA A 832 -42.60 96.27 5.15
CA ALA A 832 -42.21 94.87 5.19
C ALA A 832 -40.76 94.61 5.63
N PRO A 833 -40.48 93.38 6.08
CA PRO A 833 -39.48 92.57 5.41
C PRO A 833 -40.12 91.67 4.35
N GLU A 834 -39.57 91.71 3.15
CA GLU A 834 -39.84 90.71 2.11
C GLU A 834 -39.38 89.33 2.62
N PHE A 835 -40.31 88.39 2.80
CA PHE A 835 -39.93 86.98 2.81
C PHE A 835 -39.66 86.56 1.37
N LYS A 836 -38.40 86.74 0.95
CA LYS A 836 -37.85 86.02 -0.21
C LYS A 836 -37.77 84.52 0.13
N ASP A 837 -37.86 83.73 -0.93
CA ASP A 837 -37.62 82.28 -1.01
C ASP A 837 -38.69 81.32 -0.44
N ALA A 838 -39.62 80.99 -1.34
CA ALA A 838 -40.05 79.63 -1.76
C ALA A 838 -40.62 78.63 -0.74
N THR A 839 -40.55 78.89 0.56
CA THR A 839 -40.99 77.95 1.60
C THR A 839 -42.50 77.98 1.84
N ASP A 840 -43.18 79.10 1.59
CA ASP A 840 -44.64 79.21 1.76
C ASP A 840 -45.45 78.61 0.58
N GLN A 841 -44.92 78.52 -0.65
CA GLN A 841 -45.59 77.80 -1.74
C GLN A 841 -45.63 76.28 -1.49
N ASN A 842 -44.52 75.72 -1.01
CA ASN A 842 -44.47 74.32 -0.58
C ASN A 842 -45.41 74.03 0.60
N PHE A 843 -45.61 74.99 1.51
CA PHE A 843 -46.54 74.84 2.62
C PHE A 843 -47.98 74.61 2.14
N TRP A 844 -48.47 75.42 1.18
CA TRP A 844 -49.81 75.25 0.61
C TRP A 844 -49.96 74.00 -0.26
N MET A 845 -48.92 73.63 -1.01
CA MET A 845 -48.93 72.42 -1.85
C MET A 845 -48.93 71.14 -1.00
N ILE A 846 -48.17 71.09 0.09
CA ILE A 846 -48.19 70.00 1.07
C ILE A 846 -49.56 69.94 1.79
N LEU A 847 -50.16 71.09 2.12
CA LEU A 847 -51.49 71.13 2.71
C LEU A 847 -52.55 70.55 1.74
N ALA A 848 -52.47 70.88 0.44
CA ALA A 848 -53.37 70.34 -0.58
C ALA A 848 -53.25 68.80 -0.70
N VAL A 849 -52.03 68.25 -0.71
CA VAL A 849 -51.79 66.80 -0.75
C VAL A 849 -52.30 66.10 0.53
N ILE A 850 -52.08 66.68 1.72
CA ILE A 850 -52.53 66.09 3.00
C ILE A 850 -54.06 66.17 3.19
N MET A 851 -54.70 67.18 2.59
CA MET A 851 -56.16 67.36 2.60
C MET A 851 -56.86 66.51 1.53
N ALA A 852 -56.18 66.14 0.43
CA ALA A 852 -56.73 65.29 -0.64
C ALA A 852 -56.81 63.79 -0.29
N ILE A 853 -56.14 63.33 0.78
CA ILE A 853 -56.11 61.91 1.18
C ILE A 853 -57.11 61.66 2.33
N PRO A 854 -58.43 61.72 2.07
CA PRO A 854 -59.33 60.71 2.62
C PRO A 854 -60.49 60.34 1.68
N VAL A 855 -60.21 59.80 0.48
CA VAL A 855 -61.27 59.26 -0.42
C VAL A 855 -60.99 57.84 -0.94
N MET A 856 -59.78 57.27 -0.79
CA MET A 856 -59.51 55.86 -1.12
C MET A 856 -59.20 55.03 0.12
N ILE A 857 -60.26 54.61 0.81
CA ILE A 857 -60.20 53.49 1.76
C ILE A 857 -60.79 52.25 1.09
N ILE A 858 -59.89 51.36 0.66
CA ILE A 858 -59.94 49.89 0.75
C ILE A 858 -61.24 49.17 0.32
N THR A 859 -61.12 48.24 -0.63
CA THR A 859 -61.65 46.88 -0.40
C THR A 859 -60.55 45.82 -0.52
N LYS A 860 -60.68 44.76 0.28
CA LYS A 860 -59.74 43.65 0.40
C LYS A 860 -59.72 42.76 -0.87
N GLU A 861 -60.75 42.88 -1.70
CA GLU A 861 -60.94 42.12 -2.95
C GLU A 861 -59.92 42.48 -4.04
N THR A 862 -59.45 43.73 -4.12
CA THR A 862 -58.49 44.13 -5.16
C THR A 862 -57.13 43.46 -5.00
N ILE A 863 -56.74 43.10 -3.76
CA ILE A 863 -55.51 42.36 -3.49
C ILE A 863 -55.70 40.87 -3.79
N THR A 864 -56.84 40.28 -3.40
CA THR A 864 -57.17 38.88 -3.71
C THR A 864 -57.28 38.61 -5.21
N ASN A 865 -57.87 39.54 -5.97
CA ASN A 865 -58.05 39.40 -7.42
C ASN A 865 -56.78 39.66 -8.24
N LEU A 866 -55.67 40.10 -7.61
CA LEU A 866 -54.36 40.21 -8.26
C LEU A 866 -53.46 38.98 -8.04
N THR A 867 -53.82 38.08 -7.12
CA THR A 867 -53.15 36.78 -6.95
C THR A 867 -53.90 35.61 -7.61
N MET A 868 -55.21 35.73 -7.89
CA MET A 868 -55.99 34.70 -8.58
C MET A 868 -56.09 34.95 -10.10
N ALA A 869 -54.95 34.94 -10.81
CA ALA A 869 -54.93 35.17 -12.26
C ALA A 869 -53.79 34.47 -13.06
N MET A 870 -53.36 33.26 -12.69
CA MET A 870 -52.76 32.27 -13.62
C MET A 870 -53.10 30.84 -13.16
N PRO A 871 -53.18 29.82 -14.05
CA PRO A 871 -53.99 28.63 -13.81
C PRO A 871 -53.27 27.48 -13.09
N GLU A 872 -54.04 26.76 -12.28
CA GLU A 872 -53.69 25.42 -11.77
C GLU A 872 -53.45 24.44 -12.92
N SER A 873 -52.44 23.57 -12.78
CA SER A 873 -52.28 22.36 -13.60
C SER A 873 -51.79 21.19 -12.75
N ASP A 874 -52.78 20.41 -12.29
CA ASP A 874 -52.76 18.98 -11.98
C ASP A 874 -51.54 18.38 -11.21
N PRO A 875 -51.69 18.14 -9.89
CA PRO A 875 -50.68 17.43 -9.08
C PRO A 875 -50.52 15.92 -9.35
N GLU A 876 -51.41 15.26 -10.10
CA GLU A 876 -51.36 13.79 -10.26
C GLU A 876 -50.39 13.29 -11.36
N ALA A 877 -49.84 14.19 -12.18
CA ALA A 877 -48.97 13.83 -13.30
C ALA A 877 -47.55 13.34 -12.93
N ILE A 878 -47.13 13.45 -11.66
CA ILE A 878 -45.74 13.17 -11.22
C ILE A 878 -45.50 11.69 -10.82
N PHE A 879 -46.54 10.85 -10.79
CA PHE A 879 -46.45 9.48 -10.23
C PHE A 879 -46.27 8.32 -11.24
N LYS A 880 -45.89 8.59 -12.49
CA LYS A 880 -45.53 7.54 -13.47
C LYS A 880 -44.23 7.88 -14.22
N ILE A 881 -43.50 6.82 -14.57
CA ILE A 881 -42.22 6.79 -15.32
C ILE A 881 -40.96 7.04 -14.45
N GLU A 882 -40.66 6.09 -13.57
CA GLU A 882 -39.26 5.67 -13.28
C GLU A 882 -39.18 4.13 -13.21
N GLU A 883 -39.43 3.47 -14.33
CA GLU A 883 -38.89 2.14 -14.60
C GLU A 883 -38.47 2.06 -16.08
N LYS A 884 -37.32 1.41 -16.30
CA LYS A 884 -36.66 1.07 -17.59
C LYS A 884 -35.70 2.08 -18.24
N GLU A 885 -34.43 1.65 -18.12
CA GLU A 885 -33.41 1.52 -19.17
C GLU A 885 -32.54 2.71 -19.59
N GLU A 886 -31.23 2.49 -19.39
CA GLU A 886 -30.13 3.26 -19.90
C GLU A 886 -29.98 3.10 -21.43
N LYS A 887 -29.72 4.21 -22.14
CA LYS A 887 -28.53 4.33 -23.01
C LYS A 887 -28.28 5.78 -23.44
N PRO A 888 -27.00 6.18 -23.66
CA PRO A 888 -26.62 7.58 -23.79
C PRO A 888 -26.68 8.07 -25.24
N LEU A 889 -26.99 9.37 -25.44
CA LEU A 889 -26.88 10.02 -26.74
C LEU A 889 -26.00 11.28 -26.70
N LYS A 890 -25.20 11.39 -27.77
CA LYS A 890 -24.14 12.37 -28.01
C LYS A 890 -24.71 13.79 -28.12
N LYS A 891 -23.92 14.80 -27.72
CA LYS A 891 -24.19 16.21 -28.03
C LYS A 891 -23.89 16.52 -29.50
N GLY A 892 -24.72 17.37 -30.10
CA GLY A 892 -24.27 18.39 -31.05
C GLY A 892 -24.43 18.10 -32.55
N ALA A 893 -25.63 18.28 -33.08
CA ALA A 893 -25.84 18.60 -34.49
C ALA A 893 -26.02 20.13 -34.68
N LYS A 894 -25.58 20.66 -35.83
CA LYS A 894 -26.08 21.93 -36.38
C LYS A 894 -26.75 21.69 -37.74
N LYS A 895 -27.65 22.61 -38.10
CA LYS A 895 -28.78 22.42 -39.04
C LYS A 895 -28.41 22.42 -40.55
N PRO A 896 -29.34 22.02 -41.44
CA PRO A 896 -29.07 21.63 -42.84
C PRO A 896 -29.54 22.67 -43.88
N VAL A 897 -29.24 22.41 -45.17
CA VAL A 897 -30.09 22.80 -46.32
C VAL A 897 -30.10 21.68 -47.40
N LYS A 898 -31.33 21.37 -47.84
CA LYS A 898 -31.91 20.73 -49.03
C LYS A 898 -31.09 20.19 -50.23
N ASP A 899 -31.64 19.08 -50.75
CA ASP A 899 -31.99 18.71 -52.16
C ASP A 899 -30.93 18.80 -53.29
N ASP A 900 -30.54 17.65 -53.87
CA ASP A 900 -31.06 17.13 -55.17
C ASP A 900 -30.14 16.10 -55.91
N GLU A 901 -30.82 15.17 -56.61
CA GLU A 901 -30.43 14.34 -57.79
C GLU A 901 -29.30 13.28 -57.78
N LYS A 902 -29.37 12.41 -58.81
CA LYS A 902 -28.63 11.12 -59.03
C LYS A 902 -27.55 11.27 -60.15
N PRO A 903 -27.12 10.21 -60.88
CA PRO A 903 -25.93 9.39 -60.60
C PRO A 903 -24.90 9.38 -61.76
N GLU A 904 -23.77 8.65 -61.66
CA GLU A 904 -23.35 7.57 -62.60
C GLU A 904 -21.91 7.01 -62.40
N LYS A 905 -21.82 5.68 -62.61
CA LYS A 905 -20.77 4.79 -63.17
C LYS A 905 -19.28 5.23 -63.31
N GLY A 906 -18.39 4.27 -62.98
CA GLY A 906 -17.45 3.68 -63.96
C GLY A 906 -15.92 3.68 -63.65
N GLY A 907 -15.19 2.63 -64.08
CA GLY A 907 -13.76 2.75 -64.42
C GLY A 907 -12.78 1.75 -63.76
N GLU A 908 -12.05 0.98 -64.58
CA GLU A 908 -11.19 -0.16 -64.24
C GLU A 908 -9.69 0.12 -63.95
N LYS A 909 -9.03 -0.92 -63.41
CA LYS A 909 -7.59 -1.36 -63.35
C LYS A 909 -6.70 -1.10 -64.63
N PRO A 910 -5.40 -1.52 -64.71
CA PRO A 910 -4.21 -1.41 -63.80
C PRO A 910 -2.81 -1.24 -64.52
N ALA A 911 -1.67 -1.39 -63.80
CA ALA A 911 -0.30 -1.77 -64.28
C ALA A 911 0.54 -0.66 -65.02
N LYS A 912 1.88 -0.70 -65.24
CA LYS A 912 3.06 -1.57 -64.89
C LYS A 912 4.42 -0.86 -65.22
N ASP A 913 5.57 -1.40 -64.74
CA ASP A 913 6.98 -1.27 -65.27
C ASP A 913 7.63 0.17 -65.34
N ASP A 914 8.95 0.48 -65.48
CA ASP A 914 10.24 -0.28 -65.44
C ASP A 914 11.54 0.61 -65.25
N ALA A 915 12.67 -0.04 -64.88
CA ALA A 915 14.10 0.11 -65.33
C ALA A 915 15.06 1.36 -65.20
N LYS A 916 16.32 1.05 -64.76
CA LYS A 916 17.69 1.53 -65.20
C LYS A 916 18.17 2.99 -64.88
N ALA A 917 19.44 3.41 -64.66
CA ALA A 917 20.86 2.93 -64.65
C ALA A 917 21.76 3.91 -65.49
N ALA A 918 23.07 4.21 -65.27
CA ALA A 918 24.07 4.04 -64.19
C ALA A 918 25.43 4.75 -64.56
N LYS A 919 26.42 4.83 -63.62
CA LYS A 919 27.87 5.26 -63.79
C LYS A 919 28.13 6.80 -63.94
N THR A 920 29.33 7.41 -63.75
CA THR A 920 30.76 6.97 -63.71
C THR A 920 31.73 7.97 -63.00
N ASP A 921 32.89 7.48 -62.53
CA ASP A 921 34.27 8.07 -62.55
C ASP A 921 34.78 9.35 -61.78
N LYS A 922 35.84 9.09 -60.98
CA LYS A 922 37.18 9.76 -60.86
C LYS A 922 37.39 11.20 -60.29
N LYS A 923 37.93 11.27 -59.05
CA LYS A 923 39.35 11.55 -58.63
C LYS A 923 40.16 12.70 -59.34
N PRO A 924 41.22 13.27 -58.69
CA PRO A 924 41.27 14.15 -57.49
C PRO A 924 42.16 15.42 -57.71
N GLU A 925 42.30 16.34 -56.74
CA GLU A 925 43.56 17.11 -56.59
C GLU A 925 43.82 17.69 -55.18
N LYS A 926 44.96 18.37 -54.99
CA LYS A 926 45.73 18.52 -53.73
C LYS A 926 46.12 19.97 -53.39
N ASN A 927 46.56 20.17 -52.13
CA ASN A 927 47.28 21.34 -51.59
C ASN A 927 46.40 22.59 -51.30
N ASP A 928 46.72 23.50 -50.37
CA ASP A 928 48.02 23.78 -49.74
C ASP A 928 47.99 24.23 -48.26
N LYS A 929 49.19 24.24 -47.66
CA LYS A 929 49.71 24.67 -46.33
C LYS A 929 48.90 25.58 -45.34
N LYS A 930 48.96 25.15 -44.07
CA LYS A 930 49.46 25.82 -42.82
C LYS A 930 50.14 27.22 -42.92
N PRO A 931 50.42 27.93 -41.80
CA PRO A 931 49.86 27.86 -40.43
C PRO A 931 49.49 29.26 -39.84
N ASP A 932 49.00 29.37 -38.58
CA ASP A 932 49.81 29.91 -37.46
C ASP A 932 49.13 29.80 -36.07
N LYS A 933 49.92 30.04 -35.01
CA LYS A 933 49.51 30.01 -33.59
C LYS A 933 48.97 31.36 -33.09
N LYS A 934 47.92 31.32 -32.26
CA LYS A 934 47.91 31.97 -30.93
C LYS A 934 46.84 31.37 -30.02
#